data_AF-A0A2G3AP81-F1
#
_entry.id   AF-A0A2G3AP81-F1
#
_cell.length_a   1.000
_cell.length_b   1.000
_cell.length_c   1.000
_cell.angle_alpha   90.00
_cell.angle_beta   90.00
_cell.angle_gamma   90.00
#
_symmetry.space_group_name_H-M   'P 1'
#
loop_
_entity.id
_entity.type
_entity.pdbx_description
1 polymer ?
#
loop_
_entity_poly.entity_id
_entity_poly.type
_entity_poly.pdbx_seq_one_letter_code
_entity_poly.pdbx_strand_id
1 'polypeptide(L)'
;MDDNVIKFLHTSASMNRTPQHLAWMMSERIQHPKLNLCKLALWLLSTRIGTLILCGKASLSSQFPYLQNFSRVSPNKREEIVQSWSCSNIKLIKLLFVALKVLTLLVFFTQVDEKNQNPSWKAIGYCGQDPEFKTQKEEKLNSKPEKLSDKDEEELYGPLYKGIITLKQPKKAFFNKLQKLGFSISRPNLKKRYSSSICPSFIIECDAVVVGSGSGGGVIAGVLAKAGHKVLVLEKGSYLARTNLSLLEGSSMDQMFLGHGLVITKDMNALLLAGSTVGGGSTINWSASIDTPSHVLKDWSNIYELEMFQSEFYKEALSIVREKMGVQDRVDEEGFQNMILRKGCEELGYPLENIPRNAPPNHYCGWCNMGCKDGSKKGTNETYLVDLVKSSNGAIIQECEALEVIHEQQINYEKCTTSKAIGVTCEFQYEGVKEIFMVKSKATIVACGALSTPSLLKKSGLKNPKIGKNLHIHPVVCAWGHFPDKDGTDSVKNSQVWPEPDKKSYEGGIMSVMSKVVANFEESGYGTVIQTPALHPGMFSLVMPWISGLDIKMRMCKFSRTAHIFALARDKGSGEAVSPYSISYKMDPIDEENLKVGLEKLLRILAAAGAEEIGTHHTTGRTLKVKESSVDEFECFVKEESSREFKNLSMPICSAHQMGSCRMGIDPKMSVVNPKGETWEIEDLFIGDTSVFPTALGVNPMVTVQAIAYCIAQNVLQVLKAKKMN
;
A
#
# COMPACT_ATOMS: atom_id res chain seq x y z
N MET A 1 30.36 22.17 7.72
CA MET A 1 29.42 21.26 7.02
C MET A 1 30.23 20.10 6.46
N ASP A 2 29.72 18.88 6.58
CA ASP A 2 30.29 17.67 5.97
C ASP A 2 30.38 17.82 4.43
N ASP A 3 31.48 17.34 3.83
CA ASP A 3 31.72 17.33 2.39
C ASP A 3 30.59 16.64 1.60
N ASN A 4 29.97 15.61 2.18
CA ASN A 4 28.83 14.93 1.57
C ASN A 4 27.62 15.86 1.46
N VAL A 5 27.36 16.68 2.49
CA VAL A 5 26.27 17.67 2.51
C VAL A 5 26.54 18.75 1.47
N ILE A 6 27.77 19.28 1.41
CA ILE A 6 28.16 20.26 0.40
C ILE A 6 27.93 19.70 -1.02
N LYS A 7 28.40 18.47 -1.28
CA LYS A 7 28.20 17.80 -2.57
C LYS A 7 26.71 17.65 -2.91
N PHE A 8 25.88 17.25 -1.95
CA PHE A 8 24.43 17.12 -2.15
C PHE A 8 23.77 18.48 -2.45
N LEU A 9 24.15 19.54 -1.74
CA LEU A 9 23.66 20.90 -1.99
C LEU A 9 23.98 21.39 -3.40
N HIS A 10 25.14 21.02 -3.97
CA HIS A 10 25.50 21.33 -5.35
C HIS A 10 24.94 20.37 -6.40
N THR A 11 24.46 19.18 -6.01
CA THR A 11 23.95 18.17 -6.96
C THR A 11 22.60 18.56 -7.52
N SER A 12 22.48 18.68 -8.85
CA SER A 12 21.19 18.86 -9.52
C SER A 12 20.57 17.49 -9.85
N ALA A 13 19.23 17.38 -9.76
CA ALA A 13 18.52 16.20 -10.23
C ALA A 13 18.82 15.89 -11.71
N SER A 14 19.08 16.91 -12.53
CA SER A 14 19.44 16.72 -13.94
C SER A 14 20.78 16.03 -14.17
N MET A 15 21.69 16.04 -13.17
CA MET A 15 23.03 15.44 -13.29
C MET A 15 23.00 13.91 -13.20
N ASN A 16 21.95 13.31 -12.62
CA ASN A 16 21.87 11.88 -12.32
C ASN A 16 20.88 11.13 -13.22
N ARG A 17 20.69 11.57 -14.46
CA ARG A 17 19.72 11.01 -15.43
C ARG A 17 18.26 10.96 -14.95
N THR A 18 17.92 11.64 -13.86
CA THR A 18 16.55 11.75 -13.34
C THR A 18 15.55 12.14 -14.44
N PRO A 19 15.82 13.10 -15.35
CA PRO A 19 14.88 13.44 -16.42
C PRO A 19 14.58 12.27 -17.37
N GLN A 20 15.56 11.43 -17.68
CA GLN A 20 15.40 10.26 -18.54
C GLN A 20 14.56 9.19 -17.83
N HIS A 21 14.82 8.93 -16.55
CA HIS A 21 14.01 8.02 -15.74
C HIS A 21 12.55 8.52 -15.61
N LEU A 22 12.35 9.82 -15.40
CA LEU A 22 11.03 10.43 -15.36
C LEU A 22 10.28 10.27 -16.68
N ALA A 23 10.94 10.53 -17.81
CA ALA A 23 10.34 10.35 -19.13
C ALA A 23 9.89 8.90 -19.35
N TRP A 24 10.74 7.92 -19.00
CA TRP A 24 10.41 6.50 -19.06
C TRP A 24 9.26 6.13 -18.12
N MET A 25 9.25 6.61 -16.87
CA MET A 25 8.14 6.36 -15.95
C MET A 25 6.81 6.92 -16.47
N MET A 26 6.82 8.13 -17.03
CA MET A 26 5.63 8.77 -17.60
C MET A 26 5.16 8.13 -18.91
N SER A 27 6.03 7.44 -19.65
CA SER A 27 5.64 6.74 -20.88
C SER A 27 5.17 5.31 -20.62
N GLU A 28 5.90 4.56 -19.79
CA GLU A 28 5.72 3.10 -19.67
C GLU A 28 5.03 2.66 -18.36
N ARG A 29 5.09 3.45 -17.30
CA ARG A 29 4.75 2.97 -15.94
C ARG A 29 3.52 3.61 -15.33
N ILE A 30 3.42 4.94 -15.40
CA ILE A 30 2.37 5.68 -14.71
C ILE A 30 1.05 5.53 -15.45
N GLN A 31 0.01 5.11 -14.72
CA GLN A 31 -1.36 5.10 -15.20
C GLN A 31 -2.19 6.06 -14.37
N HIS A 32 -2.64 7.15 -14.99
CA HIS A 32 -3.52 8.12 -14.34
C HIS A 32 -4.35 8.89 -15.39
N PRO A 33 -5.65 9.17 -15.15
CA PRO A 33 -6.51 9.85 -16.13
C PRO A 33 -6.03 11.23 -16.57
N LYS A 34 -5.21 11.91 -15.75
CA LYS A 34 -4.64 13.24 -16.04
C LYS A 34 -3.20 13.22 -16.56
N LEU A 35 -2.63 12.05 -16.87
CA LEU A 35 -1.24 11.96 -17.34
C LEU A 35 -1.01 12.75 -18.64
N ASN A 36 -1.96 12.68 -19.58
CA ASN A 36 -1.86 13.41 -20.85
C ASN A 36 -1.87 14.93 -20.67
N LEU A 37 -2.57 15.44 -19.65
CA LEU A 37 -2.53 16.85 -19.30
C LEU A 37 -1.14 17.27 -18.81
N CYS A 38 -0.48 16.42 -18.01
CA CYS A 38 0.91 16.68 -17.57
C CYS A 38 1.88 16.67 -18.76
N LYS A 39 1.73 15.70 -19.69
CA LYS A 39 2.52 15.65 -20.93
C LYS A 39 2.32 16.89 -21.79
N LEU A 40 1.08 17.36 -21.95
CA LEU A 40 0.76 18.59 -22.67
C LEU A 40 1.40 19.82 -22.01
N ALA A 41 1.34 19.92 -20.68
CA ALA A 41 1.94 21.04 -19.97
C ALA A 41 3.47 21.07 -20.12
N LEU A 42 4.14 19.91 -20.02
CA LEU A 42 5.57 19.79 -20.29
C LEU A 42 5.93 20.18 -21.73
N TRP A 43 5.10 19.77 -22.71
CA TRP A 43 5.27 20.21 -24.09
C TRP A 43 5.09 21.72 -24.24
N LEU A 44 4.09 22.32 -23.60
CA LEU A 44 3.89 23.78 -23.62
C LEU A 44 5.12 24.53 -23.08
N LEU A 45 5.70 24.06 -21.97
CA LEU A 45 6.93 24.63 -21.39
C LEU A 45 8.16 24.52 -22.31
N SER A 46 8.16 23.60 -23.29
CA SER A 46 9.21 23.53 -24.31
C SER A 46 9.11 24.64 -25.36
N THR A 47 7.93 25.25 -25.51
CA THR A 47 7.66 26.32 -26.48
C THR A 47 7.69 27.70 -25.83
N ARG A 48 8.03 28.74 -26.58
CA ARG A 48 8.03 30.14 -26.08
C ARG A 48 6.62 30.60 -25.70
N ILE A 49 5.62 30.32 -26.54
CA ILE A 49 4.22 30.71 -26.31
C ILE A 49 3.64 29.94 -25.12
N GLY A 50 3.83 28.62 -25.05
CA GLY A 50 3.35 27.82 -23.93
C GLY A 50 4.00 28.19 -22.60
N THR A 51 5.28 28.57 -22.62
CA THR A 51 5.95 29.13 -21.42
C THR A 51 5.27 30.41 -20.96
N LEU A 52 4.93 31.34 -21.86
CA LEU A 52 4.17 32.54 -21.50
C LEU A 52 2.80 32.22 -20.91
N ILE A 53 2.10 31.23 -21.48
CA ILE A 53 0.77 30.81 -21.01
C ILE A 53 0.86 30.26 -19.57
N LEU A 54 1.86 29.42 -19.27
CA LEU A 54 1.98 28.75 -17.97
C LEU A 54 2.73 29.56 -16.90
N CYS A 55 3.64 30.44 -17.32
CA CYS A 55 4.54 31.17 -16.43
C CYS A 55 4.24 32.68 -16.38
N GLY A 56 3.37 33.18 -17.27
CA GLY A 56 3.03 34.60 -17.35
C GLY A 56 4.22 35.49 -17.69
N LYS A 57 4.15 36.75 -17.27
CA LYS A 57 5.19 37.77 -17.57
C LYS A 57 6.57 37.43 -17.00
N ALA A 58 6.66 36.51 -16.03
CA ALA A 58 7.94 36.08 -15.46
C ALA A 58 8.87 35.38 -16.48
N SER A 59 8.32 34.88 -17.60
CA SER A 59 9.10 34.30 -18.70
C SER A 59 9.61 35.34 -19.71
N LEU A 60 9.34 36.62 -19.49
CA LEU A 60 9.83 37.70 -20.35
C LEU A 60 11.27 38.09 -19.98
N SER A 61 12.04 38.42 -21.02
CA SER A 61 13.41 38.88 -20.95
C SER A 61 13.51 40.28 -21.54
N SER A 62 14.41 41.11 -21.01
CA SER A 62 14.80 42.38 -21.62
C SER A 62 15.73 42.18 -22.83
N GLN A 63 16.27 40.98 -23.01
CA GLN A 63 17.16 40.61 -24.11
C GLN A 63 16.42 39.75 -25.14
N PHE A 64 16.65 40.01 -26.44
CA PHE A 64 16.07 39.24 -27.53
C PHE A 64 16.59 37.78 -27.54
N PRO A 65 15.73 36.76 -27.71
CA PRO A 65 14.27 36.85 -27.84
C PRO A 65 13.61 37.21 -26.50
N TYR A 66 12.78 38.25 -26.52
CA TYR A 66 12.07 38.75 -25.33
C TYR A 66 11.16 37.69 -24.71
N LEU A 67 10.67 36.75 -25.54
CA LEU A 67 9.94 35.57 -25.11
C LEU A 67 10.86 34.37 -25.00
N GLN A 68 11.13 33.92 -23.77
CA GLN A 68 11.97 32.77 -23.52
C GLN A 68 11.14 31.48 -23.43
N ASN A 69 11.72 30.35 -23.82
CA ASN A 69 11.22 29.05 -23.40
C ASN A 69 11.64 28.80 -21.94
N PHE A 70 10.95 27.90 -21.23
CA PHE A 70 11.17 27.69 -19.79
C PHE A 70 12.63 27.37 -19.46
N SER A 71 13.32 26.57 -20.29
CA SER A 71 14.73 26.21 -20.09
C SER A 71 15.71 27.39 -20.14
N ARG A 72 15.36 28.47 -20.84
CA ARG A 72 16.21 29.68 -20.96
C ARG A 72 15.94 30.71 -19.88
N VAL A 73 14.86 30.56 -19.11
CA VAL A 73 14.60 31.40 -17.93
C VAL A 73 15.68 31.13 -16.88
N SER A 74 16.18 32.19 -16.23
CA SER A 74 17.21 32.07 -15.19
C SER A 74 16.75 31.11 -14.07
N PRO A 75 17.65 30.31 -13.45
CA PRO A 75 17.29 29.36 -12.40
C PRO A 75 16.43 29.97 -11.27
N ASN A 76 16.79 31.14 -10.75
CA ASN A 76 16.04 31.81 -9.66
C ASN A 76 14.59 32.11 -10.07
N LYS A 77 14.39 32.74 -11.24
CA LYS A 77 13.04 32.97 -11.78
C LYS A 77 12.26 31.67 -12.04
N ARG A 78 12.91 30.59 -12.48
CA ARG A 78 12.24 29.29 -12.64
C ARG A 78 11.74 28.75 -11.30
N GLU A 79 12.54 28.89 -10.25
CA GLU A 79 12.15 28.50 -8.90
C GLU A 79 10.95 29.31 -8.42
N GLU A 80 10.96 30.64 -8.57
CA GLU A 80 9.83 31.52 -8.24
C GLU A 80 8.56 31.14 -9.03
N ILE A 81 8.67 30.86 -10.33
CA ILE A 81 7.55 30.41 -11.16
C ILE A 81 6.97 29.10 -10.61
N VAL A 82 7.81 28.09 -10.36
CA VAL A 82 7.36 26.79 -9.87
C VAL A 82 6.76 26.91 -8.47
N GLN A 83 7.32 27.75 -7.60
CA GLN A 83 6.77 28.05 -6.28
C GLN A 83 5.40 28.70 -6.39
N SER A 84 5.20 29.65 -7.32
CA SER A 84 3.89 30.29 -7.55
C SER A 84 2.80 29.29 -7.95
N TRP A 85 3.16 28.19 -8.63
CA TRP A 85 2.21 27.15 -9.01
C TRP A 85 1.65 26.39 -7.80
N SER A 86 2.43 26.23 -6.73
CA SER A 86 1.99 25.58 -5.49
C SER A 86 0.84 26.32 -4.80
N CYS A 87 0.79 27.64 -4.94
CA CYS A 87 -0.19 28.54 -4.33
C CYS A 87 -1.23 29.06 -5.34
N SER A 88 -1.23 28.52 -6.57
CA SER A 88 -2.11 29.00 -7.64
C SER A 88 -3.58 28.64 -7.37
N ASN A 89 -4.47 29.59 -7.62
CA ASN A 89 -5.93 29.34 -7.68
C ASN A 89 -6.33 28.57 -8.95
N ILE A 90 -5.43 28.44 -9.94
CA ILE A 90 -5.68 27.67 -11.16
C ILE A 90 -5.38 26.19 -10.88
N LYS A 91 -6.45 25.40 -10.71
CA LYS A 91 -6.36 23.97 -10.36
C LYS A 91 -5.43 23.16 -11.26
N LEU A 92 -5.41 23.43 -12.58
CA LEU A 92 -4.55 22.71 -13.52
C LEU A 92 -3.05 22.98 -13.29
N ILE A 93 -2.69 24.22 -12.93
CA ILE A 93 -1.31 24.60 -12.63
C ILE A 93 -0.87 23.96 -11.31
N LYS A 94 -1.75 23.96 -10.30
CA LYS A 94 -1.45 23.31 -9.01
C LYS A 94 -1.29 21.79 -9.14
N LEU A 95 -2.14 21.15 -9.96
CA LEU A 95 -2.01 19.72 -10.30
C LEU A 95 -0.67 19.43 -10.97
N LEU A 96 -0.24 20.28 -11.91
CA LEU A 96 1.06 20.14 -12.57
C LEU A 96 2.21 20.24 -11.57
N PHE A 97 2.17 21.22 -10.67
CA PHE A 97 3.17 21.37 -9.61
C PHE A 97 3.28 20.10 -8.75
N VAL A 98 2.15 19.59 -8.24
CA VAL A 98 2.14 18.39 -7.39
C VAL A 98 2.66 17.18 -8.16
N ALA A 99 2.24 16.98 -9.42
CA ALA A 99 2.73 15.89 -10.25
C ALA A 99 4.26 15.94 -10.42
N LEU A 100 4.80 17.10 -10.80
CA LEU A 100 6.24 17.26 -11.02
C LEU A 100 7.03 17.10 -9.72
N LYS A 101 6.54 17.65 -8.60
CA LYS A 101 7.13 17.48 -7.27
C LYS A 101 7.23 16.00 -6.90
N VAL A 102 6.11 15.30 -6.90
CA VAL A 102 6.02 13.88 -6.50
C VAL A 102 6.96 13.03 -7.36
N LEU A 103 6.87 13.15 -8.69
CA LEU A 103 7.68 12.33 -9.58
C LEU A 103 9.17 12.63 -9.44
N THR A 104 9.55 13.91 -9.44
CA THR A 104 10.97 14.31 -9.39
C THR A 104 11.62 13.88 -8.08
N LEU A 105 10.96 14.13 -6.94
CA LEU A 105 11.52 13.80 -5.63
C LEU A 105 11.58 12.29 -5.42
N LEU A 106 10.52 11.54 -5.79
CA LEU A 106 10.54 10.09 -5.68
C LEU A 106 11.72 9.50 -6.44
N VAL A 107 11.84 9.81 -7.73
CA VAL A 107 12.91 9.27 -8.58
C VAL A 107 14.28 9.70 -8.05
N PHE A 108 14.45 10.97 -7.69
CA PHE A 108 15.75 11.47 -7.26
C PHE A 108 16.27 10.76 -6.00
N PHE A 109 15.41 10.51 -5.01
CA PHE A 109 15.81 9.89 -3.74
C PHE A 109 15.81 8.35 -3.76
N THR A 110 15.19 7.72 -4.76
CA THR A 110 15.10 6.26 -4.85
C THR A 110 15.91 5.63 -5.97
N GLN A 111 16.27 6.38 -7.02
CA GLN A 111 17.12 5.86 -8.09
C GLN A 111 18.50 5.50 -7.56
N VAL A 112 19.11 4.46 -8.14
CA VAL A 112 20.44 4.00 -7.78
C VAL A 112 21.32 3.85 -9.01
N ASP A 113 22.63 3.98 -8.81
CA ASP A 113 23.63 3.63 -9.82
C ASP A 113 23.87 2.10 -9.88
N GLU A 114 24.81 1.68 -10.73
CA GLU A 114 25.19 0.27 -10.90
C GLU A 114 25.75 -0.38 -9.63
N LYS A 115 26.16 0.42 -8.64
CA LYS A 115 26.65 -0.04 -7.33
C LYS A 115 25.56 -0.02 -6.27
N ASN A 116 24.30 0.18 -6.65
CA ASN A 116 23.16 0.34 -5.77
C ASN A 116 23.31 1.52 -4.80
N GLN A 117 23.95 2.61 -5.23
CA GLN A 117 24.15 3.82 -4.42
C GLN A 117 23.37 5.01 -4.98
N ASN A 118 23.03 5.94 -4.10
CA ASN A 118 22.48 7.24 -4.45
C ASN A 118 23.37 8.36 -3.89
N PRO A 119 23.64 9.43 -4.67
CA PRO A 119 24.54 10.50 -4.23
C PRO A 119 24.03 11.34 -3.06
N SER A 120 22.73 11.29 -2.74
CA SER A 120 22.15 12.03 -1.61
C SER A 120 22.18 11.27 -0.28
N TRP A 121 22.24 9.93 -0.30
CA TRP A 121 21.99 9.10 0.89
C TRP A 121 22.93 9.37 2.05
N LYS A 122 24.24 9.54 1.77
CA LYS A 122 25.21 9.89 2.82
C LYS A 122 24.89 11.23 3.48
N ALA A 123 24.53 12.24 2.70
CA ALA A 123 24.23 13.59 3.19
C ALA A 123 22.97 13.66 4.06
N ILE A 124 22.05 12.70 3.90
CA ILE A 124 20.80 12.64 4.65
C ILE A 124 20.83 11.62 5.79
N GLY A 125 21.97 10.94 5.99
CA GLY A 125 22.15 9.91 7.01
C GLY A 125 21.41 8.60 6.72
N TYR A 126 21.24 8.24 5.44
CA TYR A 126 20.60 7.00 5.02
C TYR A 126 21.63 5.98 4.50
N CYS A 127 21.54 4.73 4.99
CA CYS A 127 22.50 3.68 4.64
C CYS A 127 22.16 2.93 3.33
N GLY A 128 20.96 3.09 2.79
CA GLY A 128 20.54 2.41 1.57
C GLY A 128 19.89 1.06 1.85
N GLN A 129 20.44 0.01 1.24
CA GLN A 129 20.05 -1.37 1.52
C GLN A 129 20.44 -1.75 2.95
N ASP A 130 19.62 -2.56 3.61
CA ASP A 130 19.94 -3.17 4.90
C ASP A 130 21.37 -3.76 4.91
N PRO A 131 22.28 -3.22 5.74
CA PRO A 131 23.69 -3.62 5.74
C PRO A 131 23.91 -5.10 6.07
N GLU A 132 23.16 -5.64 7.03
CA GLU A 132 23.29 -7.05 7.43
C GLU A 132 22.85 -7.96 6.29
N PHE A 133 21.74 -7.60 5.63
CA PHE A 133 21.25 -8.36 4.49
C PHE A 133 22.25 -8.36 3.34
N LYS A 134 22.88 -7.21 3.08
CA LYS A 134 23.88 -7.07 2.02
C LYS A 134 25.07 -8.01 2.27
N THR A 135 25.63 -8.02 3.47
CA THR A 135 26.74 -8.91 3.86
C THR A 135 26.34 -10.38 3.74
N GLN A 136 25.18 -10.76 4.31
CA GLN A 136 24.69 -12.15 4.25
C GLN A 136 24.47 -12.62 2.81
N LYS A 137 23.98 -11.74 1.94
CA LYS A 137 23.74 -12.05 0.52
C LYS A 137 25.05 -12.27 -0.22
N GLU A 138 26.08 -11.46 0.03
CA GLU A 138 27.42 -11.61 -0.56
C GLU A 138 28.09 -12.92 -0.10
N GLU A 139 28.00 -13.26 1.18
CA GLU A 139 28.51 -14.53 1.73
C GLU A 139 27.82 -15.74 1.09
N LYS A 140 26.47 -15.74 1.05
CA LYS A 140 25.67 -16.82 0.47
C LYS A 140 25.90 -16.99 -1.04
N LEU A 141 26.24 -15.93 -1.77
CA LEU A 141 26.55 -16.02 -3.21
C LEU A 141 27.90 -16.73 -3.45
N ASN A 142 28.85 -16.55 -2.53
CA ASN A 142 30.21 -17.08 -2.60
C ASN A 142 30.29 -18.55 -2.14
N SER A 143 29.46 -18.95 -1.17
CA SER A 143 29.30 -20.35 -0.77
C SER A 143 28.23 -21.05 -1.61
N LYS A 144 28.60 -21.79 -2.65
CA LYS A 144 27.66 -22.68 -3.38
C LYS A 144 27.89 -24.14 -2.97
N PRO A 145 27.06 -24.73 -2.09
CA PRO A 145 27.08 -26.16 -1.87
C PRO A 145 26.61 -26.90 -3.12
N GLU A 146 27.18 -28.07 -3.41
CA GLU A 146 26.80 -28.89 -4.57
C GLU A 146 25.41 -29.55 -4.44
N LYS A 147 24.86 -29.66 -3.22
CA LYS A 147 23.47 -30.03 -2.92
C LYS A 147 22.97 -29.32 -1.67
N LEU A 148 21.89 -28.54 -1.80
CA LEU A 148 21.20 -27.89 -0.69
C LEU A 148 20.14 -28.83 -0.11
N SER A 149 19.93 -28.81 1.21
CA SER A 149 18.80 -29.50 1.82
C SER A 149 17.50 -28.71 1.57
N ASP A 150 16.35 -29.36 1.72
CA ASP A 150 15.03 -28.70 1.61
C ASP A 150 14.89 -27.49 2.56
N LYS A 151 15.52 -27.55 3.74
CA LYS A 151 15.51 -26.43 4.70
C LYS A 151 16.35 -25.26 4.20
N ASP A 152 17.51 -25.54 3.59
CA ASP A 152 18.39 -24.50 3.06
C ASP A 152 17.74 -23.81 1.86
N GLU A 153 17.04 -24.56 1.00
CA GLU A 153 16.27 -24.00 -0.12
C GLU A 153 15.09 -23.14 0.37
N GLU A 154 14.34 -23.56 1.40
CA GLU A 154 13.31 -22.71 2.01
C GLU A 154 13.91 -21.44 2.64
N GLU A 155 15.10 -21.51 3.23
CA GLU A 155 15.77 -20.35 3.79
C GLU A 155 16.19 -19.34 2.72
N LEU A 156 16.67 -19.82 1.56
CA LEU A 156 17.14 -19.00 0.44
C LEU A 156 16.00 -18.47 -0.42
N TYR A 157 15.04 -19.32 -0.76
CA TYR A 157 13.98 -18.99 -1.72
C TYR A 157 12.67 -18.61 -1.04
N GLY A 158 12.53 -18.83 0.26
CA GLY A 158 11.29 -18.66 1.02
C GLY A 158 10.35 -19.86 0.85
N PRO A 159 9.33 -19.99 1.73
CA PRO A 159 8.59 -21.24 1.91
C PRO A 159 7.65 -21.61 0.75
N LEU A 160 7.38 -20.70 -0.19
CA LEU A 160 6.43 -20.94 -1.27
C LEU A 160 7.09 -21.48 -2.54
N TYR A 161 8.43 -21.47 -2.63
CA TYR A 161 9.15 -21.66 -3.90
C TYR A 161 8.75 -22.92 -4.69
N LYS A 162 8.46 -24.03 -4.00
CA LYS A 162 8.00 -25.30 -4.63
C LYS A 162 6.63 -25.16 -5.30
N GLY A 163 5.74 -24.33 -4.74
CA GLY A 163 4.38 -24.11 -5.22
C GLY A 163 4.21 -22.99 -6.24
N ILE A 164 5.25 -22.20 -6.51
CA ILE A 164 5.19 -21.10 -7.49
C ILE A 164 5.34 -21.63 -8.91
N ILE A 165 4.47 -21.20 -9.82
CA ILE A 165 4.50 -21.47 -11.26
C ILE A 165 4.61 -20.12 -11.99
N THR A 166 5.61 -19.97 -12.84
CA THR A 166 5.75 -18.78 -13.70
C THR A 166 5.16 -19.04 -15.09
N LEU A 167 4.64 -17.98 -15.72
CA LEU A 167 4.22 -18.00 -17.13
C LEU A 167 5.40 -17.74 -18.08
N LYS A 168 6.54 -17.25 -17.59
CA LYS A 168 7.76 -16.94 -18.38
C LYS A 168 8.60 -18.18 -18.69
N GLN A 169 7.96 -19.30 -18.99
CA GLN A 169 8.61 -20.56 -19.34
C GLN A 169 7.91 -21.22 -20.52
N PRO A 170 8.60 -22.10 -21.27
CA PRO A 170 7.97 -22.82 -22.38
C PRO A 170 6.69 -23.53 -21.95
N LYS A 171 5.66 -23.50 -22.79
CA LYS A 171 4.33 -24.09 -22.52
C LYS A 171 4.41 -25.55 -22.06
N LYS A 172 5.33 -26.35 -22.63
CA LYS A 172 5.58 -27.74 -22.21
C LYS A 172 6.08 -27.83 -20.76
N ALA A 173 6.98 -26.95 -20.34
CA ALA A 173 7.48 -26.91 -18.96
C ALA A 173 6.38 -26.47 -17.97
N PHE A 174 5.58 -25.47 -18.37
CA PHE A 174 4.40 -25.04 -17.62
C PHE A 174 3.41 -26.20 -17.40
N PHE A 175 3.05 -26.94 -18.45
CA PHE A 175 2.17 -28.10 -18.36
C PHE A 175 2.74 -29.21 -17.50
N ASN A 176 4.01 -29.56 -17.69
CA ASN A 176 4.68 -30.57 -16.88
C ASN A 176 4.67 -30.20 -15.39
N LYS A 177 4.85 -28.93 -15.04
CA LYS A 177 4.83 -28.48 -13.64
C LYS A 177 3.43 -28.60 -13.02
N LEU A 178 2.39 -28.19 -13.74
CA LEU A 178 1.00 -28.34 -13.32
C LEU A 178 0.60 -29.81 -13.11
N GLN A 179 0.95 -30.67 -14.07
CA GLN A 179 0.64 -32.11 -13.98
C GLN A 179 1.38 -32.78 -12.82
N LYS A 180 2.65 -32.42 -12.57
CA LYS A 180 3.40 -32.90 -11.38
C LYS A 180 2.74 -32.50 -10.06
N LEU A 181 2.05 -31.37 -10.03
CA LEU A 181 1.28 -30.89 -8.87
C LEU A 181 -0.16 -31.45 -8.83
N GLY A 182 -0.51 -32.31 -9.80
CA GLY A 182 -1.79 -33.01 -9.86
C GLY A 182 -2.95 -32.20 -10.44
N PHE A 183 -2.67 -31.17 -11.25
CA PHE A 183 -3.69 -30.45 -12.02
C PHE A 183 -3.89 -31.08 -13.39
N SER A 184 -5.15 -31.33 -13.77
CA SER A 184 -5.51 -31.82 -15.10
C SER A 184 -5.55 -30.66 -16.11
N ILE A 185 -5.16 -30.96 -17.34
CA ILE A 185 -5.17 -30.02 -18.46
C ILE A 185 -5.97 -30.64 -19.59
N SER A 186 -6.99 -29.93 -20.08
CA SER A 186 -7.89 -30.40 -21.13
C SER A 186 -7.99 -29.40 -22.29
N ARG A 187 -8.48 -29.87 -23.43
CA ARG A 187 -8.80 -29.00 -24.57
C ARG A 187 -10.22 -28.43 -24.42
N PRO A 188 -10.45 -27.19 -24.84
CA PRO A 188 -11.78 -26.60 -24.79
C PRO A 188 -12.77 -27.33 -25.70
N ASN A 189 -14.01 -27.45 -25.24
CA ASN A 189 -15.10 -27.95 -26.08
C ASN A 189 -15.69 -26.78 -26.89
N LEU A 190 -15.41 -26.77 -28.20
CA LEU A 190 -15.82 -25.72 -29.15
C LEU A 190 -17.35 -25.59 -29.32
N LYS A 191 -18.15 -26.53 -28.78
CA LYS A 191 -19.62 -26.51 -28.88
C LYS A 191 -20.32 -25.75 -27.74
N LYS A 192 -19.62 -25.39 -26.65
CA LYS A 192 -20.21 -24.65 -25.52
C LYS A 192 -20.17 -23.14 -25.78
N ARG A 193 -21.31 -22.46 -25.56
CA ARG A 193 -21.39 -20.99 -25.55
C ARG A 193 -20.99 -20.48 -24.16
N TYR A 194 -19.87 -19.77 -24.08
CA TYR A 194 -19.43 -19.05 -22.87
C TYR A 194 -20.04 -17.64 -22.84
N SER A 195 -20.04 -16.98 -21.68
CA SER A 195 -20.50 -15.59 -21.53
C SER A 195 -19.66 -14.59 -22.34
N SER A 196 -18.42 -14.96 -22.71
CA SER A 196 -17.52 -14.12 -23.51
C SER A 196 -17.22 -14.68 -24.91
N SER A 197 -16.78 -13.80 -25.81
CA SER A 197 -16.30 -14.13 -27.15
C SER A 197 -14.90 -14.75 -27.18
N ILE A 198 -14.27 -14.90 -26.00
CA ILE A 198 -12.89 -15.35 -25.85
C ILE A 198 -12.87 -16.89 -25.83
N CYS A 199 -12.20 -17.48 -26.82
CA CYS A 199 -12.03 -18.93 -26.91
C CYS A 199 -10.69 -19.33 -26.29
N PRO A 200 -10.66 -20.01 -25.12
CA PRO A 200 -9.39 -20.42 -24.51
C PRO A 200 -8.69 -21.46 -25.37
N SER A 201 -7.36 -21.51 -25.33
CA SER A 201 -6.52 -22.49 -26.03
C SER A 201 -6.40 -23.81 -25.25
N PHE A 202 -6.48 -23.75 -23.92
CA PHE A 202 -6.48 -24.91 -23.03
C PHE A 202 -7.18 -24.57 -21.70
N ILE A 203 -7.58 -25.60 -20.97
CA ILE A 203 -8.29 -25.50 -19.70
C ILE A 203 -7.47 -26.22 -18.62
N ILE A 204 -7.29 -25.58 -17.47
CA ILE A 204 -6.75 -26.18 -16.24
C ILE A 204 -7.94 -26.44 -15.31
N GLU A 205 -8.10 -27.64 -14.80
CA GLU A 205 -9.22 -27.95 -13.88
C GLU A 205 -8.76 -28.01 -12.43
N CYS A 206 -9.60 -27.46 -11.54
CA CYS A 206 -9.39 -27.47 -10.10
C CYS A 206 -10.76 -27.50 -9.38
N ASP A 207 -10.75 -27.74 -8.07
CA ASP A 207 -11.97 -27.61 -7.27
C ASP A 207 -12.28 -26.13 -7.02
N ALA A 208 -11.27 -25.33 -6.69
CA ALA A 208 -11.41 -23.90 -6.47
C ALA A 208 -10.29 -23.09 -7.12
N VAL A 209 -10.67 -21.95 -7.70
CA VAL A 209 -9.71 -20.94 -8.17
C VAL A 209 -9.82 -19.69 -7.31
N VAL A 210 -8.67 -19.17 -6.86
CA VAL A 210 -8.59 -17.93 -6.07
C VAL A 210 -7.82 -16.88 -6.86
N VAL A 211 -8.47 -15.77 -7.17
CA VAL A 211 -7.85 -14.64 -7.88
C VAL A 211 -7.34 -13.62 -6.87
N GLY A 212 -6.02 -13.53 -6.74
CA GLY A 212 -5.33 -12.70 -5.76
C GLY A 212 -4.84 -13.51 -4.55
N SER A 213 -3.54 -13.41 -4.26
CA SER A 213 -2.89 -14.15 -3.16
C SER A 213 -2.77 -13.35 -1.85
N GLY A 214 -3.43 -12.20 -1.79
CA GLY A 214 -3.36 -11.24 -0.69
C GLY A 214 -3.89 -11.73 0.66
N SER A 215 -4.12 -10.80 1.58
CA SER A 215 -4.56 -11.12 2.95
C SER A 215 -5.78 -12.04 2.99
N GLY A 216 -6.82 -11.78 2.19
CA GLY A 216 -8.01 -12.63 2.19
C GLY A 216 -7.87 -13.88 1.30
N GLY A 217 -7.40 -13.72 0.06
CA GLY A 217 -7.25 -14.83 -0.89
C GLY A 217 -6.29 -15.91 -0.40
N GLY A 218 -5.18 -15.53 0.25
CA GLY A 218 -4.24 -16.48 0.83
C GLY A 218 -4.86 -17.35 1.94
N VAL A 219 -5.70 -16.76 2.80
CA VAL A 219 -6.43 -17.50 3.84
C VAL A 219 -7.37 -18.53 3.21
N ILE A 220 -8.21 -18.09 2.27
CA ILE A 220 -9.18 -18.98 1.61
C ILE A 220 -8.44 -20.12 0.90
N ALA A 221 -7.40 -19.81 0.14
CA ALA A 221 -6.62 -20.82 -0.57
C ALA A 221 -6.01 -21.87 0.39
N GLY A 222 -5.37 -21.41 1.47
CA GLY A 222 -4.76 -22.29 2.46
C GLY A 222 -5.77 -23.19 3.16
N VAL A 223 -6.92 -22.63 3.59
CA VAL A 223 -7.99 -23.40 4.25
C VAL A 223 -8.57 -24.46 3.32
N LEU A 224 -8.90 -24.10 2.08
CA LEU A 224 -9.48 -25.04 1.10
C LEU A 224 -8.52 -26.17 0.75
N ALA A 225 -7.24 -25.86 0.53
CA ALA A 225 -6.24 -26.86 0.14
C ALA A 225 -5.88 -27.81 1.30
N LYS A 226 -5.80 -27.28 2.53
CA LYS A 226 -5.62 -28.09 3.74
C LYS A 226 -6.80 -29.03 3.98
N ALA A 227 -8.01 -28.67 3.56
CA ALA A 227 -9.19 -29.52 3.59
C ALA A 227 -9.22 -30.59 2.47
N GLY A 228 -8.20 -30.66 1.60
CA GLY A 228 -8.06 -31.70 0.57
C GLY A 228 -8.56 -31.32 -0.82
N HIS A 229 -8.96 -30.05 -1.06
CA HIS A 229 -9.43 -29.60 -2.36
C HIS A 229 -8.28 -29.15 -3.26
N LYS A 230 -8.37 -29.40 -4.58
CA LYS A 230 -7.41 -28.87 -5.54
C LYS A 230 -7.63 -27.37 -5.76
N VAL A 231 -6.65 -26.55 -5.36
CA VAL A 231 -6.76 -25.08 -5.36
C VAL A 231 -5.69 -24.44 -6.22
N LEU A 232 -6.09 -23.59 -7.17
CA LEU A 232 -5.16 -22.79 -7.96
C LEU A 232 -5.29 -21.30 -7.62
N VAL A 233 -4.18 -20.67 -7.24
CA VAL A 233 -4.14 -19.22 -6.97
C VAL A 233 -3.56 -18.50 -8.18
N LEU A 234 -4.21 -17.41 -8.59
CA LEU A 234 -3.77 -16.54 -9.69
C LEU A 234 -3.33 -15.20 -9.11
N GLU A 235 -2.05 -14.84 -9.27
CA GLU A 235 -1.49 -13.60 -8.75
C GLU A 235 -0.85 -12.79 -9.87
N LYS A 236 -1.25 -11.52 -10.01
CA LYS A 236 -0.70 -10.60 -11.03
C LYS A 236 0.73 -10.18 -10.71
N GLY A 237 1.08 -10.10 -9.43
CA GLY A 237 2.41 -9.77 -8.95
C GLY A 237 3.39 -10.94 -9.05
N SER A 238 4.67 -10.64 -8.80
CA SER A 238 5.72 -11.66 -8.70
C SER A 238 5.94 -12.13 -7.26
N TYR A 239 6.42 -13.35 -7.10
CA TYR A 239 7.02 -13.88 -5.88
C TYR A 239 8.49 -13.49 -5.85
N LEU A 240 8.88 -12.71 -4.84
CA LEU A 240 10.29 -12.40 -4.61
C LEU A 240 10.86 -13.40 -3.61
N ALA A 241 11.70 -14.31 -4.12
CA ALA A 241 12.56 -15.13 -3.29
C ALA A 241 13.42 -14.25 -2.37
N ARG A 242 13.80 -14.74 -1.19
CA ARG A 242 14.59 -13.95 -0.22
C ARG A 242 15.92 -13.50 -0.82
N THR A 243 16.57 -14.34 -1.63
CA THR A 243 17.76 -13.97 -2.41
C THR A 243 17.52 -12.89 -3.45
N ASN A 244 16.29 -12.74 -3.95
CA ASN A 244 15.92 -11.79 -5.00
C ASN A 244 15.39 -10.46 -4.44
N LEU A 245 15.21 -10.34 -3.12
CA LEU A 245 14.85 -9.07 -2.49
C LEU A 245 15.95 -8.03 -2.72
N SER A 246 15.51 -6.80 -3.00
CA SER A 246 16.40 -5.65 -3.12
C SER A 246 16.57 -4.93 -1.78
N LEU A 247 15.50 -4.78 -1.00
CA LEU A 247 15.44 -3.89 0.17
C LEU A 247 15.89 -2.45 -0.14
N LEU A 248 15.77 -2.06 -1.42
CA LEU A 248 15.92 -0.70 -1.89
C LEU A 248 14.53 -0.14 -2.16
N GLU A 249 14.25 1.07 -1.69
CA GLU A 249 12.90 1.64 -1.75
C GLU A 249 12.35 1.68 -3.18
N GLY A 250 13.10 2.25 -4.14
CA GLY A 250 12.64 2.37 -5.52
C GLY A 250 12.38 1.02 -6.19
N SER A 251 13.33 0.09 -6.10
CA SER A 251 13.20 -1.24 -6.70
C SER A 251 12.09 -2.06 -6.05
N SER A 252 11.93 -1.97 -4.72
CA SER A 252 10.87 -2.69 -4.01
C SER A 252 9.49 -2.11 -4.33
N MET A 253 9.37 -0.79 -4.45
CA MET A 253 8.14 -0.14 -4.93
C MET A 253 7.79 -0.57 -6.36
N ASP A 254 8.76 -0.59 -7.28
CA ASP A 254 8.54 -1.01 -8.66
C ASP A 254 8.05 -2.47 -8.78
N GLN A 255 8.59 -3.37 -7.95
CA GLN A 255 8.33 -4.81 -8.04
C GLN A 255 7.14 -5.28 -7.22
N MET A 256 6.85 -4.63 -6.08
CA MET A 256 5.91 -5.15 -5.08
C MET A 256 4.68 -4.29 -4.84
N PHE A 257 4.64 -3.05 -5.32
CA PHE A 257 3.51 -2.14 -5.09
C PHE A 257 2.69 -1.95 -6.36
N LEU A 258 1.38 -1.88 -6.19
CA LEU A 258 0.45 -1.51 -7.26
C LEU A 258 0.80 -0.12 -7.78
N GLY A 259 0.80 0.05 -9.11
CA GLY A 259 1.15 1.32 -9.73
C GLY A 259 2.56 1.81 -9.38
N HIS A 260 3.49 0.91 -9.05
CA HIS A 260 4.86 1.24 -8.64
C HIS A 260 4.91 2.16 -7.41
N GLY A 261 3.92 2.05 -6.53
CA GLY A 261 3.76 2.89 -5.34
C GLY A 261 3.16 4.28 -5.60
N LEU A 262 2.62 4.53 -6.80
CA LEU A 262 2.04 5.80 -7.23
C LEU A 262 0.56 5.69 -7.61
N VAL A 263 -0.26 5.04 -6.79
CA VAL A 263 -1.72 5.06 -6.98
C VAL A 263 -2.29 6.32 -6.34
N ILE A 264 -2.94 7.16 -7.13
CA ILE A 264 -3.42 8.48 -6.70
C ILE A 264 -4.88 8.67 -7.14
N THR A 265 -5.70 9.36 -6.33
CA THR A 265 -7.07 9.73 -6.70
C THR A 265 -7.11 10.66 -7.91
N LYS A 266 -8.23 10.67 -8.66
CA LYS A 266 -8.43 11.50 -9.87
C LYS A 266 -8.16 12.99 -9.64
N ASP A 267 -8.43 13.49 -8.44
CA ASP A 267 -8.22 14.88 -8.03
C ASP A 267 -6.82 15.14 -7.47
N MET A 268 -6.00 14.10 -7.31
CA MET A 268 -4.64 14.07 -6.76
C MET A 268 -4.51 14.41 -5.27
N ASN A 269 -5.62 14.46 -4.53
CA ASN A 269 -5.60 14.81 -3.11
C ASN A 269 -5.09 13.65 -2.23
N ALA A 270 -5.32 12.39 -2.61
CA ALA A 270 -4.93 11.24 -1.81
C ALA A 270 -3.99 10.28 -2.56
N LEU A 271 -2.84 9.98 -1.94
CA LEU A 271 -1.89 8.95 -2.35
C LEU A 271 -2.22 7.64 -1.63
N LEU A 272 -2.35 6.56 -2.39
CA LEU A 272 -2.75 5.24 -1.91
C LEU A 272 -1.61 4.24 -2.14
N LEU A 273 -1.29 3.46 -1.11
CA LEU A 273 -0.38 2.32 -1.20
C LEU A 273 -1.16 1.01 -1.17
N ALA A 274 -0.86 0.11 -2.10
CA ALA A 274 -1.42 -1.22 -2.19
C ALA A 274 -0.37 -2.20 -2.72
N GLY A 275 -0.41 -3.46 -2.28
CA GLY A 275 0.52 -4.50 -2.72
C GLY A 275 0.15 -5.10 -4.07
N SER A 276 1.17 -5.52 -4.83
CA SER A 276 1.08 -6.22 -6.11
C SER A 276 2.21 -7.24 -6.21
N THR A 277 2.24 -8.19 -5.28
CA THR A 277 3.23 -9.27 -5.13
C THR A 277 2.53 -10.48 -4.50
N VAL A 278 3.14 -11.67 -4.52
CA VAL A 278 2.60 -12.83 -3.80
C VAL A 278 2.49 -12.53 -2.29
N GLY A 279 1.30 -12.77 -1.73
CA GLY A 279 0.91 -12.35 -0.38
C GLY A 279 0.27 -10.95 -0.30
N GLY A 280 0.29 -10.20 -1.41
CA GLY A 280 -0.36 -8.90 -1.58
C GLY A 280 0.07 -7.87 -0.54
N GLY A 281 -0.89 -7.11 -0.01
CA GLY A 281 -0.64 -6.10 1.01
C GLY A 281 -0.05 -6.66 2.31
N SER A 282 -0.30 -7.94 2.65
CA SER A 282 0.26 -8.55 3.87
C SER A 282 1.77 -8.71 3.81
N THR A 283 2.37 -8.76 2.61
CA THR A 283 3.83 -8.86 2.41
C THR A 283 4.54 -7.54 2.71
N ILE A 284 3.91 -6.40 2.38
CA ILE A 284 4.53 -5.07 2.42
C ILE A 284 3.98 -4.14 3.52
N ASN A 285 2.95 -4.55 4.27
CA ASN A 285 2.37 -3.69 5.31
C ASN A 285 3.27 -3.58 6.56
N TRP A 286 2.86 -2.68 7.44
CA TRP A 286 3.55 -2.24 8.64
C TRP A 286 3.30 -3.10 9.89
N SER A 287 3.03 -4.40 9.72
CA SER A 287 2.89 -5.42 10.78
C SER A 287 1.76 -5.26 11.81
N ALA A 288 1.13 -4.09 11.95
CA ALA A 288 0.01 -3.89 12.87
C ALA A 288 -1.10 -4.92 12.63
N SER A 289 -1.50 -5.58 13.71
CA SER A 289 -2.39 -6.74 13.73
C SER A 289 -3.46 -6.53 14.80
N ILE A 290 -4.22 -5.44 14.66
CA ILE A 290 -5.25 -5.02 15.62
C ILE A 290 -6.55 -5.76 15.32
N ASP A 291 -7.23 -6.21 16.38
CA ASP A 291 -8.54 -6.87 16.28
C ASP A 291 -9.62 -5.92 15.76
N THR A 292 -10.67 -6.50 15.17
CA THR A 292 -11.83 -5.72 14.74
C THR A 292 -12.45 -5.00 15.95
N PRO A 293 -12.54 -3.65 15.96
CA PRO A 293 -13.02 -2.94 17.14
C PRO A 293 -14.44 -3.32 17.51
N SER A 294 -14.73 -3.40 18.81
CA SER A 294 -16.04 -3.85 19.32
C SER A 294 -17.20 -2.97 18.83
N HIS A 295 -17.01 -1.66 18.74
CA HIS A 295 -18.02 -0.74 18.19
C HIS A 295 -18.29 -1.00 16.70
N VAL A 296 -17.27 -1.37 15.91
CA VAL A 296 -17.45 -1.74 14.50
C VAL A 296 -18.23 -3.05 14.37
N LEU A 297 -17.95 -4.05 15.21
CA LEU A 297 -18.72 -5.31 15.23
C LEU A 297 -20.18 -5.07 15.61
N LYS A 298 -20.43 -4.17 16.58
CA LYS A 298 -21.78 -3.72 16.94
C LYS A 298 -22.47 -3.03 15.77
N ASP A 299 -21.80 -2.09 15.10
CA ASP A 299 -22.35 -1.39 13.94
C ASP A 299 -22.70 -2.37 12.82
N TRP A 300 -21.79 -3.28 12.47
CA TRP A 300 -22.00 -4.25 11.40
C TRP A 300 -23.13 -5.23 11.71
N SER A 301 -23.27 -5.66 12.96
CA SER A 301 -24.37 -6.54 13.37
C SER A 301 -25.70 -5.80 13.47
N ASN A 302 -25.75 -4.63 14.10
CA ASN A 302 -27.00 -3.96 14.44
C ASN A 302 -27.54 -3.06 13.32
N ILE A 303 -26.67 -2.39 12.56
CA ILE A 303 -27.07 -1.45 11.50
C ILE A 303 -27.15 -2.15 10.15
N TYR A 304 -26.22 -3.08 9.88
CA TYR A 304 -26.17 -3.81 8.61
C TYR A 304 -26.76 -5.22 8.70
N GLU A 305 -27.28 -5.61 9.87
CA GLU A 305 -27.97 -6.89 10.12
C GLU A 305 -27.08 -8.11 9.84
N LEU A 306 -25.77 -7.96 10.02
CA LEU A 306 -24.79 -9.03 9.81
C LEU A 306 -24.45 -9.71 11.14
N GLU A 307 -25.39 -10.52 11.64
CA GLU A 307 -25.32 -11.20 12.94
C GLU A 307 -24.03 -12.01 13.16
N MET A 308 -23.42 -12.50 12.06
CA MET A 308 -22.14 -13.21 12.09
C MET A 308 -21.06 -12.47 12.90
N PHE A 309 -21.02 -11.14 12.84
CA PHE A 309 -19.97 -10.35 13.49
C PHE A 309 -20.08 -10.29 15.02
N GLN A 310 -21.21 -10.71 15.60
CA GLN A 310 -21.36 -10.91 17.05
C GLN A 310 -21.35 -12.40 17.45
N SER A 311 -21.31 -13.31 16.48
CA SER A 311 -21.31 -14.75 16.73
C SER A 311 -19.98 -15.25 17.32
N GLU A 312 -20.05 -16.37 18.06
CA GLU A 312 -18.85 -17.09 18.52
C GLU A 312 -17.98 -17.56 17.35
N PHE A 313 -18.59 -17.92 16.22
CA PHE A 313 -17.87 -18.33 15.01
C PHE A 313 -16.88 -17.26 14.51
N TYR A 314 -17.26 -15.97 14.54
CA TYR A 314 -16.34 -14.91 14.14
C TYR A 314 -15.23 -14.65 15.18
N LYS A 315 -15.54 -14.79 16.47
CA LYS A 315 -14.54 -14.68 17.55
C LYS A 315 -13.50 -15.80 17.45
N GLU A 316 -13.95 -17.03 17.18
CA GLU A 316 -13.06 -18.17 16.92
C GLU A 316 -12.19 -17.91 15.68
N ALA A 317 -12.77 -17.40 14.59
CA ALA A 317 -12.02 -17.05 13.39
C ALA A 317 -10.92 -16.01 13.66
N LEU A 318 -11.20 -14.97 14.45
CA LEU A 318 -10.20 -14.01 14.91
C LEU A 318 -9.07 -14.70 15.69
N SER A 319 -9.40 -15.56 16.65
CA SER A 319 -8.41 -16.29 17.45
C SER A 319 -7.51 -17.17 16.58
N ILE A 320 -8.09 -17.97 15.68
CA ILE A 320 -7.36 -18.86 14.77
C ILE A 320 -6.39 -18.07 13.89
N VAL A 321 -6.86 -16.95 13.32
CA VAL A 321 -6.03 -16.08 12.47
C VAL A 321 -4.87 -15.48 13.25
N ARG A 322 -5.13 -14.94 14.45
CA ARG A 322 -4.09 -14.35 15.31
C ARG A 322 -3.03 -15.35 15.71
N GLU A 323 -3.45 -16.55 16.10
CA GLU A 323 -2.53 -17.64 16.46
C GLU A 323 -1.68 -18.03 15.26
N LYS A 324 -2.30 -18.23 14.08
CA LYS A 324 -1.59 -18.59 12.85
C LYS A 324 -0.57 -17.52 12.43
N MET A 325 -0.88 -16.25 12.66
CA MET A 325 0.01 -15.11 12.39
C MET A 325 1.06 -14.88 13.47
N GLY A 326 0.96 -15.53 14.64
CA GLY A 326 1.85 -15.28 15.78
C GLY A 326 1.71 -13.84 16.31
N VAL A 327 0.48 -13.32 16.38
CA VAL A 327 0.23 -11.95 16.83
C VAL A 327 0.60 -11.78 18.30
N GLN A 328 1.41 -10.78 18.61
CA GLN A 328 1.91 -10.47 19.95
C GLN A 328 2.17 -8.96 20.10
N ASP A 329 2.11 -8.40 21.31
CA ASP A 329 2.21 -6.95 21.60
C ASP A 329 3.44 -6.54 22.43
N ARG A 330 4.31 -7.50 22.76
CA ARG A 330 5.59 -7.24 23.40
C ARG A 330 6.56 -6.57 22.41
N VAL A 331 7.30 -5.60 22.94
CA VAL A 331 8.31 -4.85 22.21
C VAL A 331 9.55 -4.83 23.08
N ASP A 332 10.61 -5.54 22.65
CA ASP A 332 11.87 -5.54 23.39
C ASP A 332 12.63 -4.22 23.18
N GLU A 333 12.53 -3.66 21.97
CA GLU A 333 13.18 -2.41 21.58
C GLU A 333 12.32 -1.61 20.60
N GLU A 334 12.16 -0.31 20.87
CA GLU A 334 11.40 0.60 20.01
C GLU A 334 12.31 1.33 19.02
N GLY A 335 11.79 1.57 17.81
CA GLY A 335 12.42 2.46 16.84
C GLY A 335 12.23 3.94 17.21
N PHE A 336 13.08 4.80 16.64
CA PHE A 336 13.14 6.24 16.92
C PHE A 336 11.77 6.94 16.93
N GLN A 337 10.95 6.72 15.91
CA GLN A 337 9.65 7.41 15.78
C GLN A 337 8.66 6.97 16.86
N ASN A 338 8.63 5.66 17.18
CA ASN A 338 7.73 5.10 18.18
C ASN A 338 8.08 5.64 19.58
N MET A 339 9.37 5.72 19.92
CA MET A 339 9.83 6.29 21.18
C MET A 339 9.42 7.75 21.34
N ILE A 340 9.49 8.54 20.26
CA ILE A 340 9.07 9.94 20.26
C ILE A 340 7.56 10.07 20.49
N LEU A 341 6.74 9.24 19.83
CA LEU A 341 5.31 9.21 20.08
C LEU A 341 5.01 8.84 21.53
N ARG A 342 5.66 7.79 22.06
CA ARG A 342 5.53 7.35 23.45
C ARG A 342 5.87 8.48 24.42
N LYS A 343 7.08 9.04 24.31
CA LYS A 343 7.55 10.12 25.19
C LYS A 343 6.61 11.33 25.16
N GLY A 344 6.24 11.80 23.97
CA GLY A 344 5.35 12.95 23.83
C GLY A 344 3.97 12.71 24.43
N CYS A 345 3.44 11.49 24.35
CA CYS A 345 2.18 11.13 25.01
C CYS A 345 2.32 11.02 26.52
N GLU A 346 3.41 10.43 27.04
CA GLU A 346 3.68 10.32 28.48
C GLU A 346 3.77 11.70 29.14
N GLU A 347 4.50 12.64 28.53
CA GLU A 347 4.62 14.03 29.03
C GLU A 347 3.28 14.78 29.04
N LEU A 348 2.37 14.44 28.12
CA LEU A 348 1.04 15.05 28.01
C LEU A 348 -0.05 14.28 28.80
N GLY A 349 0.29 13.14 29.40
CA GLY A 349 -0.69 12.26 30.05
C GLY A 349 -1.71 11.62 29.09
N TYR A 350 -1.35 11.45 27.81
CA TYR A 350 -2.21 10.81 26.82
C TYR A 350 -2.15 9.28 26.90
N PRO A 351 -3.27 8.58 26.66
CA PRO A 351 -3.31 7.12 26.70
C PRO A 351 -2.40 6.52 25.63
N LEU A 352 -1.68 5.46 26.01
CA LEU A 352 -0.75 4.73 25.16
C LEU A 352 -1.02 3.24 25.22
N GLU A 353 -0.89 2.58 24.08
CA GLU A 353 -0.98 1.14 23.96
C GLU A 353 0.07 0.62 22.99
N ASN A 354 0.62 -0.55 23.29
CA ASN A 354 1.43 -1.28 22.32
C ASN A 354 0.52 -1.83 21.22
N ILE A 355 0.97 -1.71 19.99
CA ILE A 355 0.27 -2.28 18.84
C ILE A 355 0.60 -3.77 18.77
N PRO A 356 -0.39 -4.68 18.72
CA PRO A 356 -0.14 -6.08 18.41
C PRO A 356 0.44 -6.23 17.00
N ARG A 357 1.48 -7.03 16.84
CA ARG A 357 2.26 -7.22 15.61
C ARG A 357 2.39 -8.70 15.26
N ASN A 358 2.45 -9.01 13.98
CA ASN A 358 2.73 -10.36 13.45
C ASN A 358 4.24 -10.58 13.23
N ALA A 359 5.06 -10.19 14.20
CA ALA A 359 6.50 -10.34 14.19
C ALA A 359 7.02 -10.61 15.62
N PRO A 360 8.19 -11.24 15.79
CA PRO A 360 8.79 -11.49 17.11
C PRO A 360 9.01 -10.20 17.94
N PRO A 361 9.04 -10.29 19.29
CA PRO A 361 9.26 -9.15 20.16
C PRO A 361 10.57 -8.39 19.91
N ASN A 362 11.62 -9.11 19.52
CA ASN A 362 12.97 -8.61 19.26
C ASN A 362 13.19 -8.17 17.80
N HIS A 363 12.13 -8.09 16.97
CA HIS A 363 12.28 -7.72 15.57
C HIS A 363 12.56 -6.22 15.39
N TYR A 364 13.81 -5.90 15.02
CA TYR A 364 14.32 -4.54 14.78
C TYR A 364 15.00 -4.50 13.41
N CYS A 365 14.40 -3.87 12.38
CA CYS A 365 15.09 -3.66 11.11
C CYS A 365 14.76 -2.31 10.46
N GLY A 366 13.50 -2.06 10.07
CA GLY A 366 13.07 -0.86 9.35
C GLY A 366 12.68 -1.11 7.89
N TRP A 367 13.09 -2.24 7.29
CA TRP A 367 12.84 -2.55 5.87
C TRP A 367 11.65 -3.49 5.61
N CYS A 368 10.85 -3.85 6.62
CA CYS A 368 9.81 -4.88 6.43
C CYS A 368 8.73 -4.51 5.39
N ASN A 369 8.55 -3.21 5.09
CA ASN A 369 7.67 -2.72 4.04
C ASN A 369 8.21 -2.97 2.61
N MET A 370 9.45 -3.44 2.48
CA MET A 370 10.13 -3.79 1.22
C MET A 370 10.30 -5.31 1.05
N GLY A 371 9.61 -6.10 1.87
CA GLY A 371 9.73 -7.55 1.94
C GLY A 371 10.56 -8.02 3.14
N CYS A 372 10.21 -9.19 3.68
CA CYS A 372 10.88 -9.74 4.86
C CYS A 372 12.07 -10.61 4.45
N LYS A 373 13.29 -10.20 4.84
CA LYS A 373 14.54 -10.92 4.48
C LYS A 373 14.64 -12.34 5.05
N ASP A 374 14.04 -12.56 6.21
CA ASP A 374 14.17 -13.76 7.04
C ASP A 374 12.82 -14.48 7.28
N GLY A 375 11.71 -13.92 6.81
CA GLY A 375 10.36 -14.44 7.05
C GLY A 375 9.86 -14.28 8.50
N SER A 376 10.48 -13.43 9.31
CA SER A 376 10.05 -13.15 10.69
C SER A 376 8.66 -12.49 10.75
N LYS A 377 8.35 -11.60 9.80
CA LYS A 377 7.03 -10.96 9.65
C LYS A 377 6.05 -11.91 8.96
N LYS A 378 4.99 -12.32 9.66
CA LYS A 378 4.07 -13.39 9.23
C LYS A 378 2.87 -12.89 8.42
N GLY A 379 3.11 -12.55 7.15
CA GLY A 379 2.05 -12.34 6.14
C GLY A 379 1.41 -13.65 5.66
N THR A 380 0.46 -13.59 4.71
CA THR A 380 -0.14 -14.82 4.14
C THR A 380 0.88 -15.66 3.39
N ASN A 381 1.94 -15.04 2.86
CA ASN A 381 3.08 -15.69 2.23
C ASN A 381 3.93 -16.54 3.18
N GLU A 382 3.85 -16.31 4.49
CA GLU A 382 4.57 -17.05 5.54
C GLU A 382 3.62 -17.89 6.41
N THR A 383 2.31 -17.92 6.08
CA THR A 383 1.26 -18.60 6.88
C THR A 383 0.33 -19.46 6.01
N TYR A 384 -0.79 -18.92 5.53
CA TYR A 384 -1.82 -19.70 4.84
C TYR A 384 -1.42 -20.16 3.44
N LEU A 385 -0.62 -19.37 2.69
CA LEU A 385 -0.07 -19.85 1.42
C LEU A 385 0.97 -20.96 1.63
N VAL A 386 1.59 -21.02 2.81
CA VAL A 386 2.45 -22.15 3.18
C VAL A 386 1.61 -23.41 3.37
N ASP A 387 0.44 -23.30 4.01
CA ASP A 387 -0.51 -24.43 4.12
C ASP A 387 -0.99 -24.89 2.73
N LEU A 388 -1.26 -23.95 1.81
CA LEU A 388 -1.59 -24.25 0.41
C LEU A 388 -0.52 -25.13 -0.25
N VAL A 389 0.74 -24.71 -0.19
CA VAL A 389 1.85 -25.44 -0.83
C VAL A 389 2.16 -26.75 -0.12
N LYS A 390 2.23 -26.75 1.22
CA LYS A 390 2.53 -27.97 2.02
C LYS A 390 1.45 -29.04 1.92
N SER A 391 0.20 -28.67 1.67
CA SER A 391 -0.89 -29.64 1.45
C SER A 391 -0.70 -30.51 0.20
N SER A 392 0.18 -30.13 -0.74
CA SER A 392 0.29 -30.73 -2.08
C SER A 392 -1.01 -30.70 -2.91
N ASN A 393 -2.01 -29.93 -2.46
CA ASN A 393 -3.27 -29.75 -3.14
C ASN A 393 -3.39 -28.39 -3.84
N GLY A 394 -2.39 -27.52 -3.71
CA GLY A 394 -2.45 -26.22 -4.38
C GLY A 394 -1.15 -25.71 -4.94
N ALA A 395 -1.30 -24.71 -5.80
CA ALA A 395 -0.21 -24.02 -6.47
C ALA A 395 -0.58 -22.56 -6.74
N ILE A 396 0.43 -21.74 -7.00
CA ILE A 396 0.27 -20.31 -7.28
C ILE A 396 0.86 -20.02 -8.65
N ILE A 397 0.06 -19.50 -9.58
CA ILE A 397 0.55 -18.93 -10.83
C ILE A 397 0.80 -17.45 -10.60
N GLN A 398 2.08 -17.05 -10.60
CA GLN A 398 2.50 -15.65 -10.47
C GLN A 398 2.56 -14.95 -11.83
N GLU A 399 2.64 -13.62 -11.81
CA GLU A 399 2.66 -12.78 -13.02
C GLU A 399 1.48 -13.07 -13.96
N CYS A 400 0.34 -13.45 -13.38
CA CYS A 400 -0.85 -13.90 -14.06
C CYS A 400 -2.02 -12.98 -13.71
N GLU A 401 -2.37 -12.09 -14.64
CA GLU A 401 -3.54 -11.22 -14.50
C GLU A 401 -4.81 -11.95 -14.97
N ALA A 402 -5.82 -11.99 -14.10
CA ALA A 402 -7.15 -12.46 -14.47
C ALA A 402 -7.88 -11.43 -15.33
N LEU A 403 -8.44 -11.90 -16.44
CA LEU A 403 -9.12 -11.04 -17.42
C LEU A 403 -10.61 -10.89 -17.07
N GLU A 404 -11.29 -12.01 -16.84
CA GLU A 404 -12.71 -12.09 -16.51
C GLU A 404 -13.05 -13.43 -15.84
N VAL A 405 -14.13 -13.43 -15.06
CA VAL A 405 -14.81 -14.63 -14.56
C VAL A 405 -15.80 -15.08 -15.63
N ILE A 406 -15.71 -16.34 -16.03
CA ILE A 406 -16.65 -16.96 -16.97
C ILE A 406 -17.80 -17.57 -16.18
N HIS A 407 -19.02 -17.38 -16.69
CA HIS A 407 -20.23 -17.92 -16.11
C HIS A 407 -21.18 -18.49 -17.17
N GLU A 408 -22.00 -19.46 -16.78
CA GLU A 408 -23.02 -20.08 -17.63
C GLU A 408 -24.42 -19.75 -17.07
N GLN A 409 -25.34 -19.36 -17.96
CA GLN A 409 -26.75 -19.19 -17.58
C GLN A 409 -27.40 -20.56 -17.38
N GLN A 410 -28.17 -20.67 -16.31
CA GLN A 410 -29.01 -21.81 -16.02
C GLN A 410 -30.48 -21.38 -16.07
N ILE A 411 -31.31 -22.18 -16.74
CA ILE A 411 -32.76 -22.02 -16.73
C ILE A 411 -33.27 -22.89 -15.59
N ASN A 412 -33.77 -22.27 -14.52
CA ASN A 412 -34.43 -23.00 -13.46
C ASN A 412 -35.89 -23.33 -13.83
N TYR A 413 -36.46 -24.35 -13.19
CA TYR A 413 -37.85 -24.79 -13.41
C TYR A 413 -38.89 -23.65 -13.25
N GLU A 414 -38.54 -22.61 -12.49
CA GLU A 414 -39.37 -21.41 -12.26
C GLU A 414 -39.21 -20.29 -13.32
N LYS A 415 -38.51 -20.55 -14.45
CA LYS A 415 -38.19 -19.56 -15.50
C LYS A 415 -37.34 -18.35 -15.05
N CYS A 416 -36.81 -18.36 -13.83
CA CYS A 416 -35.74 -17.44 -13.45
C CYS A 416 -34.41 -17.89 -14.06
N THR A 417 -33.69 -16.98 -14.71
CA THR A 417 -32.33 -17.24 -15.18
C THR A 417 -31.34 -16.92 -14.06
N THR A 418 -30.70 -17.93 -13.49
CA THR A 418 -29.54 -17.73 -12.60
C THR A 418 -28.26 -17.93 -13.41
N SER A 419 -27.17 -17.28 -13.01
CA SER A 419 -25.87 -17.49 -13.63
C SER A 419 -24.93 -18.13 -12.63
N LYS A 420 -24.05 -19.02 -13.10
CA LYS A 420 -23.14 -19.78 -12.25
C LYS A 420 -21.72 -19.63 -12.75
N ALA A 421 -20.79 -19.29 -11.86
CA ALA A 421 -19.38 -19.18 -12.21
C ALA A 421 -18.77 -20.54 -12.54
N ILE A 422 -18.01 -20.61 -13.63
CA ILE A 422 -17.36 -21.83 -14.11
C ILE A 422 -15.84 -21.74 -14.13
N GLY A 423 -15.27 -20.56 -13.92
CA GLY A 423 -13.83 -20.36 -13.87
C GLY A 423 -13.39 -18.95 -14.25
N VAL A 424 -12.10 -18.79 -14.52
CA VAL A 424 -11.44 -17.51 -14.79
C VAL A 424 -10.53 -17.63 -16.01
N THR A 425 -10.50 -16.63 -16.87
CA THR A 425 -9.57 -16.56 -18.00
C THR A 425 -8.34 -15.71 -17.70
N CYS A 426 -7.22 -16.11 -18.27
CA CYS A 426 -5.93 -15.46 -18.11
C CYS A 426 -5.15 -15.46 -19.42
N GLU A 427 -4.21 -14.53 -19.57
CA GLU A 427 -3.28 -14.50 -20.71
C GLU A 427 -2.02 -15.34 -20.37
N PHE A 428 -1.60 -16.18 -21.31
CA PHE A 428 -0.29 -16.82 -21.34
C PHE A 428 0.56 -16.12 -22.40
N GLN A 429 1.70 -15.57 -21.99
CA GLN A 429 2.63 -14.90 -22.90
C GLN A 429 4.04 -15.49 -22.78
N TYR A 430 4.55 -16.05 -23.88
CA TYR A 430 5.92 -16.57 -23.97
C TYR A 430 6.50 -16.28 -25.36
N GLU A 431 7.72 -15.73 -25.42
CA GLU A 431 8.42 -15.36 -26.67
C GLU A 431 7.56 -14.55 -27.66
N GLY A 432 6.71 -13.66 -27.14
CA GLY A 432 5.82 -12.80 -27.95
C GLY A 432 4.53 -13.46 -28.42
N VAL A 433 4.36 -14.78 -28.25
CA VAL A 433 3.10 -15.48 -28.51
C VAL A 433 2.16 -15.25 -27.33
N LYS A 434 0.96 -14.75 -27.63
CA LYS A 434 -0.13 -14.54 -26.66
C LYS A 434 -1.25 -15.54 -26.91
N GLU A 435 -1.58 -16.32 -25.89
CA GLU A 435 -2.71 -17.25 -25.89
C GLU A 435 -3.57 -16.98 -24.66
N ILE A 436 -4.85 -17.35 -24.71
CA ILE A 436 -5.73 -17.26 -23.54
C ILE A 436 -5.94 -18.67 -23.00
N PHE A 437 -5.91 -18.84 -21.69
CA PHE A 437 -6.29 -20.09 -21.04
C PHE A 437 -7.36 -19.85 -20.00
N MET A 438 -8.07 -20.92 -19.64
CA MET A 438 -9.10 -20.88 -18.62
C MET A 438 -8.71 -21.78 -17.46
N VAL A 439 -8.88 -21.30 -16.23
CA VAL A 439 -8.90 -22.13 -15.03
C VAL A 439 -10.35 -22.41 -14.70
N LYS A 440 -10.79 -23.64 -14.96
CA LYS A 440 -12.13 -24.13 -14.65
C LYS A 440 -12.19 -24.60 -13.21
N SER A 441 -13.23 -24.19 -12.49
CA SER A 441 -13.39 -24.48 -11.07
C SER A 441 -14.84 -24.81 -10.71
N LYS A 442 -15.03 -25.46 -9.55
CA LYS A 442 -16.35 -25.63 -8.94
C LYS A 442 -16.73 -24.42 -8.09
N ALA A 443 -15.75 -23.73 -7.49
CA ALA A 443 -15.95 -22.48 -6.78
C ALA A 443 -14.92 -21.43 -7.28
N THR A 444 -15.38 -20.21 -7.52
CA THR A 444 -14.52 -19.10 -7.96
C THR A 444 -14.47 -18.04 -6.87
N ILE A 445 -13.28 -17.69 -6.42
CA ILE A 445 -13.06 -16.71 -5.36
C ILE A 445 -12.28 -15.53 -5.93
N VAL A 446 -12.83 -14.33 -5.80
CA VAL A 446 -12.18 -13.08 -6.16
C VAL A 446 -11.66 -12.41 -4.88
N ALA A 447 -10.36 -12.12 -4.85
CA ALA A 447 -9.66 -11.53 -3.72
C ALA A 447 -8.56 -10.54 -4.18
N CYS A 448 -8.89 -9.71 -5.18
CA CYS A 448 -7.95 -8.77 -5.81
C CYS A 448 -7.73 -7.47 -5.00
N GLY A 449 -8.40 -7.32 -3.86
CA GLY A 449 -8.38 -6.14 -3.00
C GLY A 449 -9.37 -5.05 -3.45
N ALA A 450 -9.70 -4.13 -2.55
CA ALA A 450 -10.74 -3.12 -2.74
C ALA A 450 -10.58 -2.24 -4.00
N LEU A 451 -9.38 -2.07 -4.52
CA LEU A 451 -9.14 -1.27 -5.71
C LEU A 451 -9.30 -2.04 -7.04
N SER A 452 -9.01 -3.35 -7.04
CA SER A 452 -8.97 -4.16 -8.27
C SER A 452 -10.17 -5.09 -8.44
N THR A 453 -10.75 -5.58 -7.34
CA THR A 453 -11.93 -6.46 -7.36
C THR A 453 -13.11 -5.87 -8.15
N PRO A 454 -13.50 -4.59 -7.97
CA PRO A 454 -14.58 -4.00 -8.76
C PRO A 454 -14.36 -4.04 -10.27
N SER A 455 -13.11 -3.86 -10.71
CA SER A 455 -12.76 -3.86 -12.13
C SER A 455 -12.92 -5.24 -12.76
N LEU A 456 -12.49 -6.29 -12.05
CA LEU A 456 -12.63 -7.67 -12.53
C LEU A 456 -14.11 -8.06 -12.61
N LEU A 457 -14.93 -7.74 -11.61
CA LEU A 457 -16.36 -8.06 -11.62
C LEU A 457 -17.10 -7.36 -12.77
N LYS A 458 -16.81 -6.07 -13.00
CA LYS A 458 -17.38 -5.33 -14.14
C LYS A 458 -16.96 -5.92 -15.48
N LYS A 459 -15.68 -6.29 -15.66
CA LYS A 459 -15.19 -6.98 -16.87
C LYS A 459 -15.88 -8.34 -17.08
N SER A 460 -16.25 -9.01 -15.99
CA SER A 460 -16.96 -10.29 -16.01
C SER A 460 -18.47 -10.18 -16.31
N GLY A 461 -18.96 -8.95 -16.54
CA GLY A 461 -20.35 -8.69 -16.94
C GLY A 461 -21.35 -8.56 -15.80
N LEU A 462 -20.91 -8.49 -14.54
CA LEU A 462 -21.79 -8.18 -13.41
C LEU A 462 -22.33 -6.75 -13.54
N LYS A 463 -23.62 -6.56 -13.21
CA LYS A 463 -24.37 -5.32 -13.42
C LYS A 463 -24.73 -4.60 -12.13
N ASN A 464 -24.38 -5.16 -10.97
CA ASN A 464 -24.76 -4.60 -9.68
C ASN A 464 -24.21 -3.17 -9.54
N PRO A 465 -25.08 -2.15 -9.36
CA PRO A 465 -24.67 -0.75 -9.35
C PRO A 465 -23.82 -0.38 -8.12
N LYS A 466 -23.77 -1.25 -7.10
CA LYS A 466 -22.95 -1.06 -5.90
C LYS A 466 -21.49 -1.48 -6.11
N ILE A 467 -21.16 -2.20 -7.19
CA ILE A 467 -19.78 -2.61 -7.49
C ILE A 467 -18.88 -1.38 -7.70
N GLY A 468 -17.86 -1.27 -6.86
CA GLY A 468 -16.89 -0.19 -6.82
C GLY A 468 -17.29 0.99 -5.94
N LYS A 469 -18.54 1.07 -5.47
CA LYS A 469 -19.02 2.16 -4.59
C LYS A 469 -18.70 1.85 -3.13
N ASN A 470 -18.82 2.84 -2.23
CA ASN A 470 -18.52 2.68 -0.79
C ASN A 470 -17.04 2.42 -0.49
N LEU A 471 -16.16 2.96 -1.33
CA LEU A 471 -14.73 2.85 -1.07
C LEU A 471 -14.35 3.75 0.12
N HIS A 472 -13.89 3.15 1.20
CA HIS A 472 -13.25 3.84 2.32
C HIS A 472 -11.74 3.72 2.18
N ILE A 473 -11.02 4.75 2.64
CA ILE A 473 -9.56 4.81 2.49
C ILE A 473 -8.79 5.02 3.79
N HIS A 474 -9.42 5.23 4.96
CA HIS A 474 -8.70 5.64 6.18
C HIS A 474 -7.71 6.80 5.90
N PRO A 475 -8.20 8.01 5.60
CA PRO A 475 -7.33 9.12 5.27
C PRO A 475 -6.42 9.43 6.47
N VAL A 476 -5.13 9.64 6.18
CA VAL A 476 -4.14 10.06 7.19
C VAL A 476 -3.54 11.42 6.86
N VAL A 477 -3.29 12.18 7.92
CA VAL A 477 -2.53 13.43 7.91
C VAL A 477 -1.37 13.30 8.88
N CYS A 478 -0.22 13.88 8.53
CA CYS A 478 1.00 13.75 9.33
C CYS A 478 1.47 15.13 9.83
N ALA A 479 2.22 15.10 10.93
CA ALA A 479 3.11 16.17 11.35
C ALA A 479 4.52 15.59 11.55
N TRP A 480 5.51 16.46 11.55
CA TRP A 480 6.90 16.08 11.71
C TRP A 480 7.60 16.94 12.75
N GLY A 481 8.59 16.34 13.42
CA GLY A 481 9.45 17.02 14.39
C GLY A 481 10.92 16.61 14.20
N HIS A 482 11.82 17.58 14.23
CA HIS A 482 13.26 17.36 14.11
C HIS A 482 13.94 17.32 15.49
N PHE A 483 14.80 16.32 15.69
CA PHE A 483 15.53 16.06 16.93
C PHE A 483 17.03 15.90 16.63
N PRO A 484 17.78 17.00 16.54
CA PRO A 484 19.19 16.94 16.16
C PRO A 484 20.02 16.16 17.19
N ASP A 485 21.16 15.64 16.73
CA ASP A 485 22.16 15.04 17.60
C ASP A 485 22.75 16.15 18.49
N LYS A 486 22.79 15.94 19.81
CA LYS A 486 23.44 16.88 20.72
C LYS A 486 24.95 16.74 20.53
N ASP A 487 25.64 17.83 20.25
CA ASP A 487 27.11 17.86 20.17
C ASP A 487 27.68 17.33 21.49
N GLY A 488 28.60 16.37 21.41
CA GLY A 488 29.25 15.71 22.55
C GLY A 488 30.16 16.61 23.42
N THR A 489 29.91 17.92 23.45
CA THR A 489 30.60 18.89 24.31
C THR A 489 30.02 18.96 25.72
N ASP A 490 28.77 18.52 25.92
CA ASP A 490 28.22 18.25 27.26
C ASP A 490 28.73 16.89 27.77
N SER A 491 30.00 16.88 28.15
CA SER A 491 30.70 15.80 28.84
C SER A 491 30.22 15.59 30.28
N VAL A 492 28.91 15.68 30.53
CA VAL A 492 28.30 15.20 31.77
C VAL A 492 27.87 13.75 31.54
N LYS A 493 28.80 12.84 31.80
CA LYS A 493 28.74 11.39 31.61
C LYS A 493 27.61 10.62 32.32
N ASN A 494 26.59 11.25 32.90
CA ASN A 494 25.60 10.57 33.76
C ASN A 494 24.12 10.93 33.51
N SER A 495 23.77 11.57 32.38
CA SER A 495 22.35 11.72 31.99
C SER A 495 22.10 11.08 30.64
N GLN A 496 21.11 10.18 30.56
CA GLN A 496 20.65 9.53 29.32
C GLN A 496 20.40 10.61 28.23
N VAL A 497 21.19 10.58 27.15
CA VAL A 497 21.03 11.51 26.03
C VAL A 497 19.73 11.17 25.32
N TRP A 498 18.79 12.13 25.29
CA TRP A 498 17.50 11.99 24.63
C TRP A 498 17.37 12.89 23.38
N PRO A 499 16.84 12.36 22.26
CA PRO A 499 16.70 10.92 21.97
C PRO A 499 18.09 10.29 21.72
N GLU A 500 18.17 8.96 21.80
CA GLU A 500 19.42 8.22 21.59
C GLU A 500 20.07 8.57 20.23
N PRO A 501 21.39 8.83 20.16
CA PRO A 501 22.05 9.39 18.98
C PRO A 501 22.22 8.39 17.81
N ASP A 502 22.26 7.10 18.13
CA ASP A 502 22.44 6.00 17.18
C ASP A 502 21.16 5.67 16.41
N LYS A 503 19.99 5.69 17.06
CA LYS A 503 18.71 5.33 16.41
C LYS A 503 18.31 6.26 15.27
N LYS A 504 18.05 5.75 14.07
CA LYS A 504 17.57 6.58 12.96
C LYS A 504 16.07 6.45 12.72
N SER A 505 15.47 7.46 12.10
CA SER A 505 14.02 7.53 11.84
C SER A 505 13.48 6.39 10.98
N TYR A 506 14.31 5.77 10.15
CA TYR A 506 13.95 4.67 9.25
C TYR A 506 14.28 3.27 9.79
N GLU A 507 14.78 3.17 11.02
CA GLU A 507 15.19 1.90 11.63
C GLU A 507 14.18 1.43 12.70
N GLY A 508 14.29 0.14 13.03
CA GLY A 508 13.59 -0.47 14.15
C GLY A 508 12.27 -1.15 13.81
N GLY A 509 11.54 -1.54 14.86
CA GLY A 509 10.25 -2.20 14.73
C GLY A 509 9.21 -1.27 14.10
N ILE A 510 8.53 -1.72 13.04
CA ILE A 510 7.50 -0.93 12.38
C ILE A 510 6.24 -0.86 13.26
N MET A 511 5.79 0.36 13.57
CA MET A 511 4.52 0.68 14.24
C MET A 511 4.30 -0.14 15.54
N SER A 512 5.04 0.20 16.60
CA SER A 512 5.01 -0.51 17.89
C SER A 512 4.07 0.10 18.92
N VAL A 513 3.73 1.39 18.78
CA VAL A 513 2.91 2.12 19.75
C VAL A 513 1.84 2.97 19.05
N MET A 514 0.69 3.09 19.70
CA MET A 514 -0.39 4.00 19.29
C MET A 514 -0.96 4.76 20.49
N SER A 515 -1.58 5.90 20.20
CA SER A 515 -2.44 6.60 21.15
C SER A 515 -3.88 6.68 20.63
N LYS A 516 -4.83 6.41 21.53
CA LYS A 516 -6.28 6.50 21.28
C LYS A 516 -6.90 7.81 21.78
N VAL A 517 -6.09 8.81 22.13
CA VAL A 517 -6.51 10.06 22.78
C VAL A 517 -7.67 10.76 22.06
N VAL A 518 -7.77 10.61 20.74
CA VAL A 518 -8.81 11.22 19.89
C VAL A 518 -9.61 10.20 19.08
N ALA A 519 -9.56 8.92 19.47
CA ALA A 519 -10.18 7.83 18.72
C ALA A 519 -11.71 7.75 18.88
N ASN A 520 -12.23 8.34 19.96
CA ASN A 520 -13.64 8.35 20.33
C ASN A 520 -14.31 6.96 20.31
N PHE A 521 -13.62 5.93 20.79
CA PHE A 521 -14.12 4.54 20.76
C PHE A 521 -15.28 4.27 21.72
N GLU A 522 -15.45 5.09 22.76
CA GLU A 522 -16.51 4.94 23.76
C GLU A 522 -17.85 5.56 23.33
N GLU A 523 -17.85 6.50 22.37
CA GLU A 523 -19.09 7.10 21.86
C GLU A 523 -19.37 6.65 20.42
N SER A 524 -18.94 7.42 19.42
CA SER A 524 -19.30 7.20 18.01
C SER A 524 -18.38 6.21 17.28
N GLY A 525 -17.17 5.98 17.81
CA GLY A 525 -16.09 5.29 17.13
C GLY A 525 -15.50 6.05 15.94
N TYR A 526 -16.04 7.22 15.58
CA TYR A 526 -15.59 8.06 14.47
C TYR A 526 -14.67 9.16 14.98
N GLY A 527 -13.43 8.77 15.30
CA GLY A 527 -12.33 9.67 15.67
C GLY A 527 -11.04 9.33 14.90
N THR A 528 -9.90 9.75 15.46
CA THR A 528 -8.57 9.43 14.91
C THR A 528 -7.70 8.61 15.88
N VAL A 529 -6.93 7.68 15.34
CA VAL A 529 -5.86 6.99 16.08
C VAL A 529 -4.52 7.59 15.69
N ILE A 530 -3.65 7.82 16.67
CA ILE A 530 -2.32 8.39 16.47
C ILE A 530 -1.27 7.28 16.43
N GLN A 531 -0.47 7.24 15.37
CA GLN A 531 0.53 6.20 15.07
C GLN A 531 1.72 6.79 14.31
N THR A 532 2.75 5.97 14.05
CA THR A 532 3.96 6.38 13.32
C THR A 532 4.10 5.64 11.98
N PRO A 533 4.51 6.31 10.89
CA PRO A 533 4.71 5.67 9.60
C PRO A 533 6.12 5.05 9.47
N ALA A 534 6.28 4.11 8.53
CA ALA A 534 7.61 3.69 8.07
C ALA A 534 7.94 4.39 6.75
N LEU A 535 8.80 5.42 6.82
CA LEU A 535 9.18 6.25 5.68
C LEU A 535 10.67 6.12 5.38
N HIS A 536 10.98 5.80 4.13
CA HIS A 536 12.32 5.90 3.57
C HIS A 536 12.44 7.20 2.74
N PRO A 537 13.64 7.58 2.28
CA PRO A 537 13.88 8.91 1.70
C PRO A 537 12.94 9.30 0.56
N GLY A 538 12.56 8.35 -0.29
CA GLY A 538 11.59 8.52 -1.37
C GLY A 538 10.24 8.98 -0.83
N MET A 539 9.55 8.14 -0.06
CA MET A 539 8.23 8.45 0.49
C MET A 539 8.25 9.67 1.43
N PHE A 540 9.30 9.84 2.23
CA PHE A 540 9.52 11.02 3.06
C PHE A 540 9.53 12.30 2.20
N SER A 541 10.27 12.29 1.09
CA SER A 541 10.38 13.47 0.22
C SER A 541 9.05 13.87 -0.44
N LEU A 542 8.12 12.93 -0.64
CA LEU A 542 6.82 13.22 -1.25
C LEU A 542 5.93 14.04 -0.33
N VAL A 543 5.92 13.68 0.95
CA VAL A 543 5.07 14.34 1.95
C VAL A 543 5.68 15.66 2.41
N MET A 544 7.01 15.81 2.40
CA MET A 544 7.63 17.08 2.78
C MET A 544 7.23 18.24 1.86
N PRO A 545 6.89 19.43 2.42
CA PRO A 545 6.57 20.60 1.60
C PRO A 545 7.77 21.03 0.77
N TRP A 546 7.51 21.58 -0.41
CA TRP A 546 8.56 22.14 -1.27
C TRP A 546 8.36 23.65 -1.36
N ILE A 547 9.33 24.40 -0.85
CA ILE A 547 9.35 25.89 -0.90
C ILE A 547 10.36 26.38 -1.93
N SER A 548 11.55 25.76 -1.93
CA SER A 548 12.62 25.99 -2.90
C SER A 548 13.47 24.73 -3.04
N GLY A 549 14.33 24.69 -4.05
CA GLY A 549 15.33 23.64 -4.23
C GLY A 549 16.32 23.56 -3.07
N LEU A 550 16.67 24.69 -2.45
CA LEU A 550 17.52 24.71 -1.26
C LEU A 550 16.76 24.20 -0.02
N ASP A 551 15.54 24.68 0.21
CA ASP A 551 14.72 24.31 1.37
C ASP A 551 14.46 22.80 1.41
N ILE A 552 14.05 22.18 0.29
CA ILE A 552 13.82 20.73 0.29
C ILE A 552 15.10 19.96 0.58
N LYS A 553 16.27 20.41 0.09
CA LYS A 553 17.55 19.76 0.40
C LYS A 553 17.91 19.89 1.88
N MET A 554 17.69 21.06 2.47
CA MET A 554 17.93 21.28 3.90
C MET A 554 17.02 20.41 4.77
N ARG A 555 15.74 20.29 4.40
CA ARG A 555 14.79 19.35 5.04
C ARG A 555 15.26 17.91 4.92
N MET A 556 15.73 17.51 3.74
CA MET A 556 16.25 16.16 3.52
C MET A 556 17.55 15.89 4.29
N CYS A 557 18.41 16.88 4.53
CA CYS A 557 19.59 16.71 5.40
C CYS A 557 19.20 16.36 6.85
N LYS A 558 17.99 16.69 7.28
CA LYS A 558 17.42 16.37 8.60
C LYS A 558 16.70 15.01 8.63
N PHE A 559 16.60 14.30 7.50
CA PHE A 559 15.77 13.09 7.32
C PHE A 559 15.94 12.06 8.44
N SER A 560 17.18 11.61 8.68
CA SER A 560 17.48 10.52 9.60
C SER A 560 17.13 10.82 11.06
N ARG A 561 16.91 12.10 11.39
CA ARG A 561 16.60 12.63 12.72
C ARG A 561 15.29 13.43 12.74
N THR A 562 14.36 13.10 11.84
CA THR A 562 13.03 13.69 11.81
C THR A 562 12.00 12.58 12.02
N ALA A 563 11.21 12.69 13.10
CA ALA A 563 10.11 11.78 13.35
C ALA A 563 8.84 12.27 12.66
N HIS A 564 8.06 11.34 12.12
CA HIS A 564 6.71 11.60 11.64
C HIS A 564 5.73 10.90 12.55
N ILE A 565 4.62 11.58 12.84
CA ILE A 565 3.48 10.97 13.53
C ILE A 565 2.26 11.32 12.69
N PHE A 566 1.30 10.40 12.58
CA PHE A 566 0.10 10.60 11.80
C PHE A 566 -1.16 10.36 12.62
N ALA A 567 -2.22 11.06 12.23
CA ALA A 567 -3.59 10.81 12.68
C ALA A 567 -4.33 10.08 11.56
N LEU A 568 -4.89 8.92 11.89
CA LEU A 568 -5.67 8.08 10.99
C LEU A 568 -7.15 8.16 11.36
N ALA A 569 -7.99 8.65 10.45
CA ALA A 569 -9.43 8.72 10.68
C ALA A 569 -10.15 7.42 10.30
N ARG A 570 -11.14 7.04 11.13
CA ARG A 570 -12.23 6.17 10.67
C ARG A 570 -13.15 7.02 9.81
N ASP A 571 -13.10 6.86 8.48
CA ASP A 571 -13.84 7.74 7.58
C ASP A 571 -15.32 7.37 7.43
N LYS A 572 -16.20 8.36 7.58
CA LYS A 572 -17.59 8.34 7.08
C LYS A 572 -17.63 8.63 5.58
N GLY A 573 -16.70 9.46 5.12
CA GLY A 573 -16.47 9.79 3.73
C GLY A 573 -16.28 8.51 2.92
N SER A 574 -16.77 8.54 1.69
CA SER A 574 -16.70 7.38 0.80
C SER A 574 -16.41 7.78 -0.63
N GLY A 575 -15.99 6.78 -1.38
CA GLY A 575 -15.50 6.94 -2.74
C GLY A 575 -16.01 5.86 -3.68
N GLU A 576 -15.37 5.85 -4.85
CA GLU A 576 -15.59 4.86 -5.90
C GLU A 576 -14.26 4.40 -6.51
N ALA A 577 -14.10 3.09 -6.65
CA ALA A 577 -13.06 2.44 -7.45
C ALA A 577 -13.68 1.90 -8.75
N VAL A 578 -13.48 2.61 -9.86
CA VAL A 578 -13.85 2.11 -11.20
C VAL A 578 -12.79 1.13 -11.70
N SER A 579 -11.53 1.48 -11.45
CA SER A 579 -10.35 0.66 -11.69
C SER A 579 -9.29 1.04 -10.65
N PRO A 580 -8.21 0.24 -10.49
CA PRO A 580 -7.14 0.58 -9.55
C PRO A 580 -6.45 1.92 -9.85
N TYR A 581 -6.62 2.47 -11.06
CA TYR A 581 -6.02 3.75 -11.49
C TYR A 581 -7.07 4.84 -11.74
N SER A 582 -8.33 4.59 -11.36
CA SER A 582 -9.46 5.50 -11.58
C SER A 582 -10.33 5.54 -10.33
N ILE A 583 -9.83 6.28 -9.33
CA ILE A 583 -10.39 6.33 -7.97
C ILE A 583 -10.86 7.74 -7.65
N SER A 584 -12.05 7.86 -7.07
CA SER A 584 -12.55 9.10 -6.49
C SER A 584 -12.87 8.88 -5.02
N TYR A 585 -12.56 9.87 -4.18
CA TYR A 585 -12.86 9.85 -2.76
C TYR A 585 -13.36 11.23 -2.34
N LYS A 586 -14.37 11.26 -1.47
CA LYS A 586 -14.88 12.49 -0.88
C LYS A 586 -14.84 12.35 0.64
N MET A 587 -13.98 13.14 1.27
CA MET A 587 -13.90 13.25 2.73
C MET A 587 -15.18 13.87 3.27
N ASP A 588 -15.70 13.32 4.37
CA ASP A 588 -16.83 13.90 5.10
C ASP A 588 -16.35 15.07 5.98
N PRO A 589 -17.18 16.12 6.20
CA PRO A 589 -16.80 17.21 7.10
C PRO A 589 -16.43 16.75 8.52
N ILE A 590 -17.06 15.68 9.03
CA ILE A 590 -16.74 15.12 10.35
C ILE A 590 -15.34 14.49 10.33
N ASP A 591 -14.98 13.81 9.24
CA ASP A 591 -13.64 13.23 9.08
C ASP A 591 -12.57 14.33 9.02
N GLU A 592 -12.86 15.41 8.30
CA GLU A 592 -11.97 16.59 8.22
C GLU A 592 -11.75 17.19 9.61
N GLU A 593 -12.81 17.40 10.40
CA GLU A 593 -12.69 17.95 11.75
C GLU A 593 -11.89 17.02 12.67
N ASN A 594 -12.17 15.72 12.63
CA ASN A 594 -11.44 14.72 13.42
C ASN A 594 -9.93 14.69 13.08
N LEU A 595 -9.58 14.85 11.80
CA LEU A 595 -8.20 14.95 11.36
C LEU A 595 -7.52 16.26 11.81
N LYS A 596 -8.26 17.38 11.87
CA LYS A 596 -7.74 18.65 12.43
C LYS A 596 -7.43 18.53 13.91
N VAL A 597 -8.35 17.94 14.68
CA VAL A 597 -8.14 17.64 16.10
C VAL A 597 -6.94 16.69 16.26
N GLY A 598 -6.84 15.66 15.42
CA GLY A 598 -5.68 14.78 15.38
C GLY A 598 -4.39 15.56 15.15
N LEU A 599 -4.33 16.40 14.11
CA LEU A 599 -3.16 17.20 13.74
C LEU A 599 -2.71 18.16 14.85
N GLU A 600 -3.66 18.78 15.57
CA GLU A 600 -3.39 19.56 16.78
C GLU A 600 -2.64 18.73 17.83
N LYS A 601 -3.10 17.51 18.12
CA LYS A 601 -2.43 16.60 19.06
C LYS A 601 -1.05 16.18 18.57
N LEU A 602 -0.86 15.91 17.28
CA LEU A 602 0.45 15.54 16.72
C LEU A 602 1.50 16.61 17.00
N LEU A 603 1.19 17.89 16.75
CA LEU A 603 2.12 18.99 16.97
C LEU A 603 2.50 19.12 18.45
N ARG A 604 1.52 18.97 19.35
CA ARG A 604 1.77 18.99 20.80
C ARG A 604 2.62 17.81 21.26
N ILE A 605 2.33 16.60 20.79
CA ILE A 605 3.11 15.39 21.10
C ILE A 605 4.57 15.57 20.68
N LEU A 606 4.82 16.08 19.47
CA LEU A 606 6.17 16.31 18.98
C LEU A 606 6.93 17.36 19.82
N ALA A 607 6.25 18.46 20.17
CA ALA A 607 6.83 19.49 21.04
C ALA A 607 7.13 18.95 22.45
N ALA A 608 6.19 18.23 23.06
CA ALA A 608 6.35 17.62 24.38
C ALA A 608 7.45 16.55 24.41
N ALA A 609 7.64 15.81 23.31
CA ALA A 609 8.75 14.88 23.16
C ALA A 609 10.13 15.56 23.06
N GLY A 610 10.17 16.90 22.92
CA GLY A 610 11.39 17.69 22.89
C GLY A 610 11.92 18.03 21.49
N ALA A 611 11.05 18.04 20.47
CA ALA A 611 11.45 18.47 19.12
C ALA A 611 12.04 19.89 19.14
N GLU A 612 13.10 20.10 18.37
CA GLU A 612 13.67 21.45 18.19
C GLU A 612 12.85 22.26 17.21
N GLU A 613 12.41 21.62 16.13
CA GLU A 613 11.58 22.21 15.09
C GLU A 613 10.40 21.29 14.79
N ILE A 614 9.22 21.86 14.63
CA ILE A 614 8.00 21.13 14.24
C ILE A 614 7.34 21.76 13.02
N GLY A 615 6.58 20.95 12.28
CA GLY A 615 5.78 21.42 11.18
C GLY A 615 4.76 20.41 10.67
N THR A 616 3.97 20.87 9.70
CA THR A 616 3.01 20.04 8.97
C THR A 616 3.49 19.80 7.53
N HIS A 617 2.69 19.09 6.74
CA HIS A 617 2.92 18.89 5.31
C HIS A 617 2.17 19.88 4.42
N HIS A 618 1.66 20.96 5.00
CA HIS A 618 0.97 21.99 4.24
C HIS A 618 1.92 22.69 3.25
N THR A 619 1.41 23.07 2.07
CA THR A 619 2.22 23.64 0.97
C THR A 619 2.95 24.93 1.32
N THR A 620 2.55 25.63 2.38
CA THR A 620 3.26 26.83 2.88
C THR A 620 4.60 26.49 3.53
N GLY A 621 4.80 25.24 3.96
CA GLY A 621 6.05 24.76 4.56
C GLY A 621 6.48 25.50 5.82
N ARG A 622 5.52 26.12 6.52
CA ARG A 622 5.77 26.84 7.77
C ARG A 622 6.29 25.88 8.83
N THR A 623 7.26 26.34 9.61
CA THR A 623 7.86 25.60 10.71
C THR A 623 7.93 26.47 11.95
N LEU A 624 8.04 25.83 13.11
CA LEU A 624 8.20 26.50 14.41
C LEU A 624 9.40 25.90 15.12
N LYS A 625 10.28 26.76 15.63
CA LYS A 625 11.39 26.37 16.49
C LYS A 625 10.94 26.37 17.95
N VAL A 626 10.57 25.19 18.46
CA VAL A 626 9.84 25.02 19.72
C VAL A 626 10.52 25.73 20.90
N LYS A 627 11.84 25.61 21.04
CA LYS A 627 12.61 26.17 22.17
C LYS A 627 12.86 27.67 22.07
N GLU A 628 12.80 28.23 20.87
CA GLU A 628 13.02 29.66 20.62
C GLU A 628 11.70 30.45 20.63
N SER A 629 10.56 29.77 20.63
CA SER A 629 9.24 30.40 20.56
C SER A 629 8.63 30.65 21.93
N SER A 630 7.90 31.75 22.04
CA SER A 630 7.01 32.01 23.18
C SER A 630 5.82 31.06 23.20
N VAL A 631 5.16 30.95 24.35
CA VAL A 631 3.93 30.15 24.49
C VAL A 631 2.83 30.63 23.53
N ASP A 632 2.68 31.95 23.37
CA ASP A 632 1.68 32.53 22.46
C ASP A 632 1.97 32.21 20.99
N GLU A 633 3.25 32.27 20.58
CA GLU A 633 3.66 31.89 19.23
C GLU A 633 3.42 30.40 18.97
N PHE A 634 3.70 29.54 19.96
CA PHE A 634 3.42 28.11 19.88
C PHE A 634 1.93 27.83 19.73
N GLU A 635 1.09 28.41 20.57
CA GLU A 635 -0.37 28.24 20.52
C GLU A 635 -0.96 28.79 19.21
N CYS A 636 -0.48 29.94 18.75
CA CYS A 636 -0.87 30.50 17.46
C CYS A 636 -0.49 29.57 16.31
N PHE A 637 0.74 29.05 16.29
CA PHE A 637 1.21 28.12 15.28
C PHE A 637 0.37 26.83 15.25
N VAL A 638 0.15 26.20 16.42
CA VAL A 638 -0.63 24.96 16.52
C VAL A 638 -2.05 25.19 16.02
N LYS A 639 -2.71 26.27 16.44
CA LYS A 639 -4.07 26.60 16.01
C LYS A 639 -4.16 26.88 14.50
N GLU A 640 -3.23 27.68 13.97
CA GLU A 640 -3.24 28.05 12.56
C GLU A 640 -2.95 26.86 11.66
N GLU A 641 -1.95 26.03 11.99
CA GLU A 641 -1.59 24.87 11.17
C GLU A 641 -2.61 23.72 11.27
N SER A 642 -3.18 23.47 12.45
CA SER A 642 -4.20 22.42 12.62
C SER A 642 -5.56 22.78 12.02
N SER A 643 -5.90 24.07 11.92
CA SER A 643 -7.20 24.52 11.38
C SER A 643 -7.29 24.53 9.84
N ARG A 644 -6.15 24.36 9.14
CA ARG A 644 -6.07 24.40 7.68
C ARG A 644 -6.95 23.33 7.02
N GLU A 645 -7.54 23.67 5.88
CA GLU A 645 -8.30 22.71 5.08
C GLU A 645 -7.39 21.71 4.35
N PHE A 646 -7.88 20.48 4.19
CA PHE A 646 -7.18 19.42 3.46
C PHE A 646 -7.56 19.35 1.97
N LYS A 647 -8.18 20.42 1.46
CA LYS A 647 -8.72 20.51 0.10
C LYS A 647 -7.73 21.19 -0.85
N ASN A 648 -8.01 21.09 -2.15
CA ASN A 648 -7.26 21.79 -3.19
C ASN A 648 -5.75 21.52 -3.17
N LEU A 649 -5.31 20.29 -2.85
CA LEU A 649 -3.90 19.91 -2.84
C LEU A 649 -3.03 20.77 -1.89
N SER A 650 -3.62 21.30 -0.81
CA SER A 650 -2.92 22.10 0.21
C SER A 650 -2.06 21.25 1.13
N MET A 651 -2.46 20.00 1.36
CA MET A 651 -1.77 19.05 2.22
C MET A 651 -1.98 17.64 1.67
N PRO A 652 -0.93 16.79 1.62
CA PRO A 652 -1.08 15.44 1.12
C PRO A 652 -1.88 14.57 2.09
N ILE A 653 -2.94 13.92 1.58
CA ILE A 653 -3.61 12.83 2.28
C ILE A 653 -2.96 11.52 1.83
N CYS A 654 -2.64 10.65 2.78
CA CYS A 654 -2.10 9.33 2.49
C CYS A 654 -3.06 8.23 2.94
N SER A 655 -2.91 7.02 2.39
CA SER A 655 -3.66 5.84 2.81
C SER A 655 -2.92 4.57 2.42
N ALA A 656 -2.95 3.58 3.31
CA ALA A 656 -2.55 2.20 3.03
C ALA A 656 -3.69 1.19 3.25
N HIS A 657 -4.90 1.67 3.54
CA HIS A 657 -6.04 0.84 3.92
C HIS A 657 -7.25 1.15 3.04
N GLN A 658 -7.47 0.35 2.00
CA GLN A 658 -8.63 0.51 1.11
C GLN A 658 -9.64 -0.63 1.33
N MET A 659 -10.91 -0.28 1.50
CA MET A 659 -11.97 -1.24 1.85
C MET A 659 -13.35 -0.83 1.36
N GLY A 660 -14.30 -1.79 1.39
CA GLY A 660 -15.74 -1.55 1.24
C GLY A 660 -16.29 -1.39 -0.18
N SER A 661 -15.45 -1.46 -1.21
CA SER A 661 -15.86 -1.24 -2.61
C SER A 661 -16.81 -2.29 -3.20
N CYS A 662 -17.01 -3.43 -2.54
CA CYS A 662 -17.96 -4.48 -2.89
C CYS A 662 -18.67 -4.99 -1.63
N ARG A 663 -19.27 -4.07 -0.87
CA ARG A 663 -19.80 -4.33 0.49
C ARG A 663 -20.67 -5.58 0.60
N MET A 664 -20.52 -6.28 1.72
CA MET A 664 -21.41 -7.33 2.20
C MET A 664 -22.69 -6.73 2.77
N GLY A 665 -23.81 -7.44 2.65
CA GLY A 665 -25.08 -7.06 3.27
C GLY A 665 -26.15 -8.14 3.11
N ILE A 666 -27.36 -7.86 3.61
CA ILE A 666 -28.50 -8.78 3.55
C ILE A 666 -29.45 -8.52 2.37
N ASP A 667 -29.31 -7.38 1.68
CA ASP A 667 -30.14 -6.97 0.54
C ASP A 667 -29.31 -6.82 -0.74
N PRO A 668 -29.64 -7.54 -1.84
CA PRO A 668 -28.98 -7.40 -3.14
C PRO A 668 -29.02 -5.99 -3.75
N LYS A 669 -30.00 -5.15 -3.36
CA LYS A 669 -30.08 -3.75 -3.84
C LYS A 669 -29.06 -2.84 -3.15
N MET A 670 -28.59 -3.23 -1.96
CA MET A 670 -27.73 -2.41 -1.11
C MET A 670 -26.30 -2.95 -1.00
N SER A 671 -26.06 -4.19 -1.41
CA SER A 671 -24.79 -4.89 -1.28
C SER A 671 -24.39 -5.66 -2.55
N VAL A 672 -23.13 -6.09 -2.62
CA VAL A 672 -22.58 -6.86 -3.75
C VAL A 672 -22.56 -8.36 -3.43
N VAL A 673 -22.29 -8.69 -2.17
CA VAL A 673 -22.29 -10.08 -1.68
C VAL A 673 -23.22 -10.24 -0.50
N ASN A 674 -23.77 -11.45 -0.39
CA ASN A 674 -24.55 -11.87 0.77
C ASN A 674 -23.64 -12.11 2.00
N PRO A 675 -24.20 -12.41 3.19
CA PRO A 675 -23.41 -12.62 4.40
C PRO A 675 -22.43 -13.80 4.30
N LYS A 676 -22.59 -14.71 3.35
CA LYS A 676 -21.67 -15.83 3.12
C LYS A 676 -20.45 -15.46 2.27
N GLY A 677 -20.44 -14.24 1.71
CA GLY A 677 -19.41 -13.75 0.79
C GLY A 677 -19.68 -14.10 -0.67
N GLU A 678 -20.84 -14.69 -0.99
CA GLU A 678 -21.24 -15.05 -2.35
C GLU A 678 -21.95 -13.89 -3.05
N THR A 679 -21.69 -13.67 -4.34
CA THR A 679 -22.33 -12.58 -5.09
C THR A 679 -23.81 -12.86 -5.30
N TRP A 680 -24.62 -11.79 -5.29
CA TRP A 680 -26.06 -11.91 -5.53
C TRP A 680 -26.42 -12.29 -6.97
N GLU A 681 -25.57 -11.94 -7.95
CA GLU A 681 -25.87 -12.11 -9.37
C GLU A 681 -25.39 -13.46 -9.94
N ILE A 682 -24.32 -14.02 -9.36
CA ILE A 682 -23.65 -15.21 -9.87
C ILE A 682 -23.41 -16.19 -8.71
N GLU A 683 -24.02 -17.37 -8.82
CA GLU A 683 -23.80 -18.49 -7.92
C GLU A 683 -22.36 -19.00 -8.05
N ASP A 684 -21.80 -19.49 -6.94
CA ASP A 684 -20.45 -20.02 -6.82
C ASP A 684 -19.32 -19.01 -7.07
N LEU A 685 -19.66 -17.72 -7.15
CA LEU A 685 -18.72 -16.61 -7.18
C LEU A 685 -18.66 -15.93 -5.81
N PHE A 686 -17.51 -16.02 -5.15
CA PHE A 686 -17.28 -15.45 -3.82
C PHE A 686 -16.31 -14.28 -3.89
N ILE A 687 -16.45 -13.33 -2.96
CA ILE A 687 -15.48 -12.25 -2.76
C ILE A 687 -14.91 -12.37 -1.34
N GLY A 688 -13.58 -12.45 -1.23
CA GLY A 688 -12.90 -12.71 0.03
C GLY A 688 -11.75 -11.76 0.29
N ASP A 689 -11.97 -10.45 0.20
CA ASP A 689 -10.96 -9.42 0.48
C ASP A 689 -11.58 -8.19 1.18
N THR A 690 -10.79 -7.12 1.39
CA THR A 690 -11.26 -5.91 2.11
C THR A 690 -12.41 -5.17 1.42
N SER A 691 -12.70 -5.46 0.15
CA SER A 691 -13.83 -4.86 -0.57
C SER A 691 -15.18 -5.19 0.08
N VAL A 692 -15.29 -6.29 0.82
CA VAL A 692 -16.57 -6.73 1.41
C VAL A 692 -16.96 -6.00 2.68
N PHE A 693 -16.09 -5.15 3.23
CA PHE A 693 -16.35 -4.48 4.50
C PHE A 693 -17.55 -3.52 4.39
N PRO A 694 -18.50 -3.54 5.34
CA PRO A 694 -19.61 -2.58 5.33
C PRO A 694 -19.18 -1.12 5.51
N THR A 695 -18.18 -0.87 6.37
CA THR A 695 -17.66 0.48 6.70
C THR A 695 -16.14 0.48 6.90
N ALA A 696 -15.56 1.67 7.07
CA ALA A 696 -14.23 1.86 7.65
C ALA A 696 -14.12 1.27 9.08
N LEU A 697 -12.92 0.80 9.44
CA LEU A 697 -12.63 0.20 10.75
C LEU A 697 -12.06 1.19 11.77
N GLY A 698 -11.31 2.21 11.33
CA GLY A 698 -10.53 3.07 12.23
C GLY A 698 -9.23 2.45 12.76
N VAL A 699 -8.92 1.21 12.38
CA VAL A 699 -7.68 0.48 12.73
C VAL A 699 -7.15 -0.31 11.53
N ASN A 700 -5.98 -0.96 11.66
CA ASN A 700 -5.42 -1.78 10.59
C ASN A 700 -6.36 -2.95 10.19
N PRO A 701 -6.65 -3.16 8.89
CA PRO A 701 -7.64 -4.15 8.46
C PRO A 701 -7.11 -5.59 8.29
N MET A 702 -5.82 -5.86 8.54
CA MET A 702 -5.19 -7.14 8.19
C MET A 702 -5.82 -8.33 8.93
N VAL A 703 -6.00 -8.24 10.25
CA VAL A 703 -6.60 -9.33 11.04
C VAL A 703 -8.07 -9.49 10.68
N THR A 704 -8.81 -8.38 10.59
CA THR A 704 -10.23 -8.37 10.21
C THR A 704 -10.49 -9.04 8.86
N VAL A 705 -9.72 -8.71 7.80
CA VAL A 705 -9.93 -9.30 6.48
C VAL A 705 -9.57 -10.79 6.47
N GLN A 706 -8.54 -11.19 7.20
CA GLN A 706 -8.17 -12.60 7.30
C GLN A 706 -9.23 -13.41 8.06
N ALA A 707 -9.83 -12.86 9.12
CA ALA A 707 -10.92 -13.51 9.85
C ALA A 707 -12.19 -13.63 9.00
N ILE A 708 -12.58 -12.57 8.28
CA ILE A 708 -13.70 -12.63 7.33
C ILE A 708 -13.44 -13.65 6.22
N ALA A 709 -12.23 -13.66 5.66
CA ALA A 709 -11.85 -14.62 4.64
C ALA A 709 -11.86 -16.06 5.16
N TYR A 710 -11.48 -16.29 6.42
CA TYR A 710 -11.60 -17.58 7.07
C TYR A 710 -13.07 -18.03 7.16
N CYS A 711 -13.98 -17.15 7.60
CA CYS A 711 -15.42 -17.43 7.62
C CYS A 711 -15.97 -17.77 6.22
N ILE A 712 -15.59 -17.00 5.21
CA ILE A 712 -15.98 -17.24 3.81
C ILE A 712 -15.42 -18.57 3.31
N ALA A 713 -14.19 -18.93 3.68
CA ALA A 713 -13.61 -20.23 3.33
C ALA A 713 -14.46 -21.40 3.87
N GLN A 714 -15.00 -21.29 5.09
CA GLN A 714 -15.90 -22.31 5.64
C GLN A 714 -17.20 -22.44 4.82
N ASN A 715 -17.77 -21.33 4.36
CA ASN A 715 -18.95 -21.36 3.48
C ASN A 715 -18.62 -22.02 2.13
N VAL A 716 -17.46 -21.70 1.54
CA VAL A 716 -17.00 -22.33 0.29
C VAL A 716 -16.79 -23.84 0.48
N LEU A 717 -16.25 -24.28 1.61
CA LEU A 717 -16.11 -25.71 1.92
C LEU A 717 -17.46 -26.43 1.96
N GLN A 718 -18.51 -25.81 2.50
CA GLN A 718 -19.85 -26.40 2.49
C GLN A 718 -20.37 -26.59 1.06
N VAL A 719 -20.19 -25.59 0.19
CA VAL A 719 -20.57 -25.67 -1.23
C VAL A 719 -19.80 -26.77 -1.96
N LEU A 720 -18.48 -26.85 -1.76
CA LEU A 720 -17.65 -27.88 -2.38
C LEU A 720 -18.01 -29.30 -1.88
N LYS A 721 -18.38 -29.45 -0.60
CA LYS A 721 -18.86 -30.72 -0.04
C LYS A 721 -20.18 -31.15 -0.66
N ALA A 722 -21.16 -30.23 -0.76
CA ALA A 722 -22.46 -30.52 -1.37
C ALA A 722 -22.32 -30.98 -2.83
N LYS A 723 -21.42 -30.35 -3.60
CA LYS A 723 -21.12 -30.71 -4.99
C LYS A 723 -20.36 -32.01 -5.18
N LYS A 724 -19.81 -32.60 -4.12
CA LYS A 724 -19.16 -33.91 -4.18
C LYS A 724 -20.16 -35.04 -3.90
N MET A 725 -21.26 -34.73 -3.24
CA MET A 725 -22.34 -35.67 -2.93
C MET A 725 -23.34 -35.82 -4.08
N ASN A 726 -23.50 -34.76 -4.89
CA ASN A 726 -24.21 -34.77 -6.17
C ASN A 726 -23.27 -35.08 -7.33
#